data_AF-A0A2J6Q756-F1
#
_entry.id   AF-A0A2J6Q756-F1
#
_cell.length_a   1.000
_cell.length_b   1.000
_cell.length_c   1.000
_cell.angle_alpha   90.00
_cell.angle_beta   90.00
_cell.angle_gamma   90.00
#
_symmetry.space_group_name_H-M   'P 1'
#
loop_
_entity.id
_entity.type
_entity.pdbx_description
1 polymer ?
#
loop_
_entity_poly.entity_id
_entity_poly.type
_entity_poly.pdbx_seq_one_letter_code
_entity_poly.pdbx_strand_id
1 'polypeptide(L)'
;MKLCPTVLGLIAVFLGFGEAQVTWPNAIDELEDVMFLNSGYRSRGFGTHVTPCGFSEFGPGRQTAAEWLRIGFHDMATTNIYNGIHGGIDGSIQFELNDGENIGLGFNTTLHTYSNFFNSRLPIADLVALGVYASTRTCGGPIIPMRGGRIDATVPNQMGVPQPQNGQGIFVNQFTRMGFNTTDMIKMTACGHTLGGVHAGDFNNIVAPGTVPNDFQLFDNTLEFDNAIATRYINGPDTDPLAVGISIASGRNSDFAVFTADNNVTLQAMTNAATFNSMCQDILQRMIEVVDPSIVTLGPIIAPYEVKPEGLQLTLLSGGATISFTGDIRVRTTTRSVSSVSITYLDRTGAAGGTITTTVSGTASGFDDTFTFYGISANIPSTTGISAFTVLVTDTSGTVETFNNNGVLFPISDSVIVQTPQSCMSNGNLTVLAAVRATVTTPVTLNVTEKVPRNTGSPTPSPVPSLVSSTSTMVKGAAIGPYNIYSGSYAYGSSSGLKYGVGSGSFADTFKDATALGTACSALGTAVPTSTSTSSSSATPTPTLSHKAVVGAYSFLGCYTEATNIRALSSASFYNYTGMTIEQCMNDCSGYTHFGVEYGGECYCGDVINTGSVLAALSDCDFICPGNAYEYCGAGNRLEMYELTSLVSSSSVVQSTSSTTSSSSTVQSTSTTKSSSSSVVSSSSSVPQTTTSSTKSSSSSLVTSSSTTKVSSTSTTTSSTVAASQTLGIKNTVGAYTFQGCYTEATNIRALSSASYYDYPAMTLEECAADCVGYTYFGVEYGGECYCGNVINAGSVLAALSECSFVCPGNPYEYCGAGNRLEMYKLGQSAASTSSSATSKVSSSGSSSTSVKISTATTSKTSTSKSVSSTTSKTSSSTSKSSSTSKTSSSSTSKASSSSSRSSTTSTSSRSLTSTSSTLSTVKSSSTSTSKSSTISSSSSATPTQTAPAIKPTIGTYAYYGCQTEGTNIRALTGAVYYNYAAMTLEMCAANCAGFTYWGVEYGGECYCGNSWNTGSVNAPGTDCSFLCPGNSLEYCGAGNRLSAYYLV
;
A
#
# COMPACT_ATOMS: atom_id res chain seq x y z
N MET A 1 -18.36 -58.43 7.94
CA MET A 1 -16.88 -58.55 8.09
C MET A 1 -16.21 -57.76 6.97
N LYS A 2 -14.89 -57.53 7.07
CA LYS A 2 -13.91 -56.97 6.11
C LYS A 2 -14.27 -57.14 4.60
N LEU A 3 -13.82 -56.29 3.66
CA LEU A 3 -12.63 -55.41 3.63
C LEU A 3 -12.93 -53.95 3.18
N CYS A 4 -11.94 -53.08 3.35
CA CYS A 4 -11.82 -51.74 2.75
C CYS A 4 -10.82 -51.78 1.57
N PRO A 5 -10.94 -50.88 0.58
CA PRO A 5 -9.76 -50.30 -0.05
C PRO A 5 -9.80 -48.75 -0.15
N THR A 6 -8.85 -48.13 0.57
CA THR A 6 -8.03 -46.97 0.16
C THR A 6 -8.59 -45.95 -0.84
N VAL A 7 -8.86 -44.75 -0.33
CA VAL A 7 -8.42 -43.44 -0.84
C VAL A 7 -7.78 -43.45 -2.25
N LEU A 8 -8.50 -42.91 -3.24
CA LEU A 8 -7.86 -42.10 -4.27
C LEU A 8 -7.96 -40.64 -3.81
N GLY A 9 -6.81 -39.95 -3.73
CA GLY A 9 -6.81 -38.49 -3.65
C GLY A 9 -7.21 -37.92 -5.01
N LEU A 10 -8.07 -36.90 -5.02
CA LEU A 10 -8.30 -36.08 -6.19
C LEU A 10 -7.06 -35.24 -6.47
N ILE A 11 -6.12 -35.80 -7.23
CA ILE A 11 -5.19 -34.96 -8.01
C ILE A 11 -6.06 -34.31 -9.08
N ALA A 12 -6.47 -33.07 -8.81
CA ALA A 12 -7.02 -32.18 -9.82
C ALA A 12 -5.89 -31.82 -10.80
N VAL A 13 -5.60 -32.73 -11.72
CA VAL A 13 -4.78 -32.42 -12.89
C VAL A 13 -5.56 -31.37 -13.66
N PHE A 14 -5.11 -30.11 -13.55
CA PHE A 14 -5.47 -29.06 -14.49
C PHE A 14 -4.93 -29.48 -15.86
N LEU A 15 -5.74 -30.26 -16.58
CA LEU A 15 -5.60 -30.43 -18.01
C LEU A 15 -5.86 -29.06 -18.62
N GLY A 16 -4.78 -28.31 -18.83
CA GLY A 16 -4.82 -27.04 -19.54
C GLY A 16 -5.41 -27.25 -20.92
N PHE A 17 -6.69 -26.95 -21.07
CA PHE A 17 -7.27 -26.68 -22.38
C PHE A 17 -6.45 -25.53 -22.97
N GLY A 18 -5.87 -25.77 -24.14
CA GLY A 18 -4.82 -24.90 -24.69
C GLY A 18 -5.35 -23.53 -25.11
N GLU A 19 -5.46 -22.61 -24.16
CA GLU A 19 -5.45 -21.19 -24.46
C GLU A 19 -4.11 -20.84 -25.13
N ALA A 20 -4.17 -20.10 -26.23
CA ALA A 20 -2.96 -19.70 -26.95
C ALA A 20 -2.17 -18.71 -26.09
N GLN A 21 -0.87 -18.97 -25.90
CA GLN A 21 0.00 -18.06 -25.16
C GLN A 21 -0.05 -16.66 -25.77
N VAL A 22 -0.13 -15.64 -24.91
CA VAL A 22 -0.13 -14.24 -25.35
C VAL A 22 1.18 -13.93 -26.07
N THR A 23 1.12 -13.09 -27.10
CA THR A 23 2.30 -12.66 -27.87
C THR A 23 2.76 -11.29 -27.39
N TRP A 24 4.04 -11.19 -27.05
CA TRP A 24 4.67 -9.97 -26.54
C TRP A 24 5.22 -9.09 -27.69
N PRO A 25 5.20 -7.74 -27.59
CA PRO A 25 4.51 -6.97 -26.57
C PRO A 25 3.00 -6.97 -26.78
N ASN A 26 2.26 -6.90 -25.68
CA ASN A 26 0.80 -6.90 -25.66
C ASN A 26 0.23 -5.68 -24.91
N ALA A 27 -1.06 -5.43 -25.06
CA ALA A 27 -1.77 -4.42 -24.27
C ALA A 27 -1.80 -4.80 -22.78
N ILE A 28 -1.89 -6.09 -22.46
CA ILE A 28 -1.99 -6.59 -21.08
C ILE A 28 -0.65 -6.69 -20.34
N ASP A 29 0.50 -6.38 -20.96
CA ASP A 29 1.83 -6.62 -20.36
C ASP A 29 2.03 -5.90 -19.02
N GLU A 30 1.55 -4.66 -18.91
CA GLU A 30 1.64 -3.83 -17.71
C GLU A 30 0.72 -4.35 -16.59
N LEU A 31 -0.49 -4.79 -16.96
CA LEU A 31 -1.44 -5.42 -16.04
C LEU A 31 -0.91 -6.77 -15.52
N GLU A 32 -0.25 -7.54 -16.39
CA GLU A 32 0.32 -8.86 -16.08
C GLU A 32 1.50 -8.77 -15.09
N ASP A 33 2.37 -7.77 -15.20
CA ASP A 33 3.38 -7.50 -14.16
C ASP A 33 2.75 -7.11 -12.83
N VAL A 34 1.73 -6.25 -12.87
CA VAL A 34 1.04 -5.77 -11.65
C VAL A 34 0.25 -6.91 -10.98
N MET A 35 -0.21 -7.90 -11.74
CA MET A 35 -0.91 -9.09 -11.26
C MET A 35 0.01 -10.16 -10.65
N PHE A 36 1.21 -10.37 -11.19
CA PHE A 36 2.09 -11.49 -10.81
C PHE A 36 3.40 -11.12 -10.13
N LEU A 37 3.85 -9.86 -10.16
CA LEU A 37 5.08 -9.43 -9.47
C LEU A 37 4.74 -8.70 -8.17
N ASN A 38 4.23 -9.44 -7.18
CA ASN A 38 3.87 -8.89 -5.86
C ASN A 38 5.09 -8.64 -4.96
N SER A 39 6.18 -9.38 -5.13
CA SER A 39 7.34 -9.35 -4.23
C SER A 39 8.65 -9.65 -4.95
N GLY A 40 9.78 -9.17 -4.42
CA GLY A 40 11.12 -9.42 -4.95
C GLY A 40 11.57 -8.47 -6.08
N TYR A 41 12.46 -8.95 -6.93
CA TYR A 41 13.11 -8.16 -7.99
C TYR A 41 12.09 -7.69 -9.04
N ARG A 42 12.09 -6.38 -9.34
CA ARG A 42 11.07 -5.71 -10.20
C ARG A 42 9.63 -5.92 -9.71
N SER A 43 9.42 -6.13 -8.41
CA SER A 43 8.08 -6.09 -7.82
C SER A 43 7.33 -4.81 -8.21
N ARG A 44 6.03 -4.97 -8.48
CA ARG A 44 5.07 -3.87 -8.65
C ARG A 44 4.37 -3.54 -7.33
N GLY A 45 4.25 -4.49 -6.40
CA GLY A 45 3.69 -4.25 -5.07
C GLY A 45 2.17 -4.03 -5.03
N PHE A 46 1.38 -4.57 -5.97
CA PHE A 46 -0.08 -4.42 -5.91
C PHE A 46 -0.69 -5.24 -4.77
N GLY A 47 -0.32 -6.52 -4.67
CA GLY A 47 -0.83 -7.41 -3.63
C GLY A 47 -0.45 -7.04 -2.20
N THR A 48 0.58 -6.19 -1.97
CA THR A 48 1.05 -5.88 -0.61
C THR A 48 0.04 -5.07 0.20
N HIS A 49 -0.75 -4.19 -0.43
CA HIS A 49 -1.81 -3.43 0.27
C HIS A 49 -2.97 -4.30 0.79
N VAL A 50 -3.06 -5.56 0.33
CA VAL A 50 -4.01 -6.57 0.80
C VAL A 50 -3.30 -7.79 1.42
N THR A 51 -2.00 -7.70 1.74
CA THR A 51 -1.22 -8.77 2.37
C THR A 51 -0.59 -8.27 3.67
N PRO A 52 -0.93 -8.83 4.85
CA PRO A 52 -1.86 -9.95 5.07
C PRO A 52 -3.32 -9.57 4.80
N CYS A 53 -4.19 -10.59 4.69
CA CYS A 53 -5.64 -10.42 4.54
C CYS A 53 -6.32 -9.68 5.73
N GLY A 54 -5.64 -9.54 6.87
CA GLY A 54 -6.19 -8.95 8.10
C GLY A 54 -6.43 -7.43 8.06
N PHE A 55 -6.53 -6.83 9.24
CA PHE A 55 -6.69 -5.37 9.35
C PHE A 55 -5.45 -4.63 8.84
N SER A 56 -5.65 -3.49 8.19
CA SER A 56 -4.64 -2.85 7.35
C SER A 56 -4.12 -1.50 7.85
N GLU A 57 -3.09 -1.00 7.16
CA GLU A 57 -2.43 0.30 7.36
C GLU A 57 -3.39 1.51 7.44
N PHE A 58 -4.60 1.39 6.89
CA PHE A 58 -5.60 2.47 6.87
C PHE A 58 -6.41 2.63 8.17
N GLY A 59 -6.16 1.80 9.20
CA GLY A 59 -6.58 2.02 10.58
C GLY A 59 -7.37 0.88 11.24
N PRO A 60 -7.70 1.00 12.54
CA PRO A 60 -8.43 -0.04 13.28
C PRO A 60 -9.77 -0.39 12.63
N GLY A 61 -10.05 -1.68 12.46
CA GLY A 61 -11.29 -2.16 11.83
C GLY A 61 -11.36 -1.95 10.30
N ARG A 62 -10.27 -1.57 9.63
CA ARG A 62 -10.18 -1.44 8.16
C ARG A 62 -9.56 -2.71 7.58
N GLN A 63 -10.17 -3.30 6.55
CA GLN A 63 -9.66 -4.52 5.91
C GLN A 63 -9.59 -4.27 4.41
N THR A 64 -8.40 -3.96 3.88
CA THR A 64 -8.24 -3.53 2.48
C THR A 64 -8.79 -4.56 1.50
N ALA A 65 -8.64 -5.86 1.76
CA ALA A 65 -9.17 -6.92 0.91
C ALA A 65 -10.72 -6.87 0.79
N ALA A 66 -11.43 -6.61 1.89
CA ALA A 66 -12.89 -6.43 1.86
C ALA A 66 -13.29 -5.14 1.11
N GLU A 67 -12.51 -4.08 1.24
CA GLU A 67 -12.75 -2.79 0.58
C GLU A 67 -12.50 -2.86 -0.93
N TRP A 68 -11.47 -3.60 -1.35
CA TRP A 68 -11.13 -3.89 -2.75
C TRP A 68 -12.10 -4.88 -3.41
N LEU A 69 -12.67 -5.81 -2.64
CA LEU A 69 -13.78 -6.65 -3.10
C LEU A 69 -15.08 -5.84 -3.24
N ARG A 70 -15.37 -4.95 -2.27
CA ARG A 70 -16.53 -4.06 -2.27
C ARG A 70 -16.51 -3.06 -3.43
N ILE A 71 -15.37 -2.44 -3.75
CA ILE A 71 -15.31 -1.50 -4.89
C ILE A 71 -15.62 -2.19 -6.22
N GLY A 72 -15.17 -3.44 -6.41
CA GLY A 72 -15.50 -4.24 -7.60
C GLY A 72 -16.98 -4.56 -7.74
N PHE A 73 -17.69 -4.81 -6.64
CA PHE A 73 -19.15 -4.94 -6.67
C PHE A 73 -19.85 -3.60 -6.96
N HIS A 74 -19.43 -2.52 -6.30
CA HIS A 74 -20.07 -1.20 -6.43
C HIS A 74 -19.95 -0.61 -7.84
N ASP A 75 -18.77 -0.68 -8.47
CA ASP A 75 -18.53 -0.25 -9.86
C ASP A 75 -19.48 -1.00 -10.82
N MET A 76 -19.49 -2.34 -10.73
CA MET A 76 -20.37 -3.22 -11.51
C MET A 76 -21.86 -2.94 -11.29
N ALA A 77 -22.27 -2.71 -10.04
CA ALA A 77 -23.68 -2.73 -9.65
C ALA A 77 -24.55 -1.68 -10.38
N THR A 78 -23.95 -0.60 -10.90
CA THR A 78 -24.64 0.42 -11.71
C THR A 78 -25.18 -0.11 -13.05
N THR A 79 -24.67 -1.24 -13.55
CA THR A 79 -24.99 -1.87 -14.85
C THR A 79 -26.49 -1.99 -15.13
N ASN A 80 -26.85 -1.78 -16.41
CA ASN A 80 -28.19 -2.03 -16.94
C ASN A 80 -28.18 -2.73 -18.31
N ILE A 81 -28.50 -4.02 -18.33
CA ILE A 81 -28.51 -4.84 -19.56
C ILE A 81 -29.71 -4.58 -20.48
N TYR A 82 -30.73 -3.83 -20.05
CA TYR A 82 -31.99 -3.66 -20.79
C TYR A 82 -32.06 -2.37 -21.62
N ASN A 83 -31.35 -1.32 -21.20
CA ASN A 83 -31.62 0.05 -21.67
C ASN A 83 -30.57 0.65 -22.61
N GLY A 84 -29.48 -0.06 -22.93
CA GLY A 84 -28.39 0.47 -23.76
C GLY A 84 -27.52 1.53 -23.07
N ILE A 85 -27.63 1.63 -21.74
CA ILE A 85 -26.74 2.42 -20.88
C ILE A 85 -26.01 1.38 -20.02
N HIS A 86 -24.72 1.19 -20.27
CA HIS A 86 -23.96 0.07 -19.74
C HIS A 86 -22.79 0.60 -18.92
N GLY A 87 -22.96 0.63 -17.60
CA GLY A 87 -21.83 0.51 -16.67
C GLY A 87 -21.31 -0.93 -16.63
N GLY A 88 -20.46 -1.22 -15.65
CA GLY A 88 -19.81 -2.52 -15.46
C GLY A 88 -18.59 -2.35 -14.58
N ILE A 89 -17.57 -3.18 -14.76
CA ILE A 89 -16.23 -2.75 -14.37
C ILE A 89 -15.71 -1.80 -15.45
N ASP A 90 -15.99 -0.51 -15.25
CA ASP A 90 -15.53 0.61 -16.09
C ASP A 90 -14.82 1.70 -15.27
N GLY A 91 -14.65 1.52 -13.96
CA GLY A 91 -14.00 2.47 -13.08
C GLY A 91 -14.80 3.76 -12.83
N SER A 92 -16.08 3.83 -13.22
CA SER A 92 -16.98 4.96 -12.99
C SER A 92 -17.15 5.30 -11.50
N ILE A 93 -16.98 4.32 -10.61
CA ILE A 93 -16.97 4.48 -9.15
C ILE A 93 -16.04 5.61 -8.67
N GLN A 94 -14.99 5.93 -9.44
CA GLN A 94 -14.08 7.04 -9.17
C GLN A 94 -14.75 8.43 -9.19
N PHE A 95 -15.98 8.54 -9.68
CA PHE A 95 -16.79 9.78 -9.75
C PHE A 95 -18.02 9.75 -8.83
N GLU A 96 -18.32 8.61 -8.20
CA GLU A 96 -19.63 8.32 -7.57
C GLU A 96 -19.62 8.40 -6.05
N LEU A 97 -18.46 8.70 -5.44
CA LEU A 97 -18.23 8.70 -3.98
C LEU A 97 -19.09 9.69 -3.16
N ASN A 98 -19.96 10.46 -3.80
CA ASN A 98 -20.77 11.52 -3.18
C ASN A 98 -22.28 11.38 -3.49
N ASP A 99 -22.72 10.26 -4.08
CA ASP A 99 -24.13 10.02 -4.45
C ASP A 99 -25.01 9.55 -3.26
N GLY A 100 -24.40 8.99 -2.23
CA GLY A 100 -25.05 8.42 -1.05
C GLY A 100 -25.22 6.90 -1.09
N GLU A 101 -24.88 6.22 -2.19
CA GLU A 101 -24.81 4.75 -2.27
C GLU A 101 -23.40 4.23 -1.90
N ASN A 102 -22.37 5.06 -2.09
CA ASN A 102 -20.95 4.72 -1.93
C ASN A 102 -20.33 5.19 -0.59
N ILE A 103 -21.01 4.93 0.53
CA ILE A 103 -20.60 5.38 1.87
C ILE A 103 -19.41 4.55 2.41
N GLY A 104 -18.39 5.26 2.91
CA GLY A 104 -17.27 4.73 3.71
C GLY A 104 -15.88 5.09 3.15
N LEU A 105 -14.90 5.29 4.04
CA LEU A 105 -13.55 5.76 3.68
C LEU A 105 -12.75 4.80 2.75
N GLY A 106 -13.17 3.53 2.69
CA GLY A 106 -12.52 2.48 1.90
C GLY A 106 -12.45 2.77 0.41
N PHE A 107 -13.49 3.35 -0.18
CA PHE A 107 -13.49 3.67 -1.61
C PHE A 107 -12.40 4.70 -1.97
N ASN A 108 -12.31 5.78 -1.19
CA ASN A 108 -11.36 6.87 -1.46
C ASN A 108 -9.91 6.40 -1.27
N THR A 109 -9.62 5.68 -0.20
CA THR A 109 -8.29 5.10 0.05
C THR A 109 -7.91 4.07 -1.02
N THR A 110 -8.83 3.18 -1.41
CA THR A 110 -8.63 2.21 -2.50
C THR A 110 -8.31 2.89 -3.83
N LEU A 111 -9.08 3.91 -4.23
CA LEU A 111 -8.85 4.63 -5.48
C LEU A 111 -7.54 5.43 -5.47
N HIS A 112 -7.13 5.98 -4.33
CA HIS A 112 -5.79 6.57 -4.19
C HIS A 112 -4.68 5.53 -4.37
N THR A 113 -4.80 4.33 -3.78
CA THR A 113 -3.83 3.25 -4.00
C THR A 113 -3.79 2.81 -5.47
N TYR A 114 -4.93 2.59 -6.12
CA TYR A 114 -5.00 2.29 -7.56
C TYR A 114 -4.40 3.41 -8.42
N SER A 115 -4.54 4.68 -8.00
CA SER A 115 -4.00 5.83 -8.74
C SER A 115 -2.47 5.82 -8.88
N ASN A 116 -1.75 5.10 -8.02
CA ASN A 116 -0.30 4.89 -8.15
C ASN A 116 0.01 4.04 -9.40
N PHE A 117 -0.70 2.93 -9.57
CA PHE A 117 -0.54 1.98 -10.67
C PHE A 117 -1.09 2.51 -12.01
N PHE A 118 -2.21 3.23 -11.95
CA PHE A 118 -2.92 3.78 -13.10
C PHE A 118 -2.00 4.51 -14.09
N ASN A 119 -2.09 4.14 -15.38
CA ASN A 119 -1.33 4.78 -16.46
C ASN A 119 -1.92 4.44 -17.86
N SER A 120 -1.31 4.94 -18.93
CA SER A 120 -1.81 4.78 -20.31
C SER A 120 -1.76 3.36 -20.90
N ARG A 121 -1.31 2.36 -20.12
CA ARG A 121 -1.44 0.91 -20.41
C ARG A 121 -2.15 0.13 -19.30
N LEU A 122 -2.64 0.79 -18.25
CA LEU A 122 -3.30 0.16 -17.11
C LEU A 122 -4.43 1.06 -16.58
N PRO A 123 -5.68 0.85 -17.04
CA PRO A 123 -6.85 1.64 -16.63
C PRO A 123 -7.31 1.29 -15.20
N ILE A 124 -8.06 2.20 -14.57
CA ILE A 124 -8.68 1.96 -13.26
C ILE A 124 -9.64 0.77 -13.30
N ALA A 125 -10.40 0.60 -14.38
CA ALA A 125 -11.30 -0.53 -14.55
C ALA A 125 -10.57 -1.89 -14.46
N ASP A 126 -9.40 -2.05 -15.09
CA ASP A 126 -8.61 -3.28 -14.95
C ASP A 126 -8.00 -3.41 -13.53
N LEU A 127 -7.68 -2.30 -12.86
CA LEU A 127 -7.22 -2.31 -11.45
C LEU A 127 -8.34 -2.67 -10.46
N VAL A 128 -9.58 -2.26 -10.69
CA VAL A 128 -10.76 -2.65 -9.90
C VAL A 128 -11.01 -4.15 -10.00
N ALA A 129 -10.96 -4.71 -11.21
CA ALA A 129 -11.06 -6.16 -11.42
C ALA A 129 -9.87 -6.92 -10.81
N LEU A 130 -8.65 -6.37 -10.90
CA LEU A 130 -7.46 -6.97 -10.27
C LEU A 130 -7.55 -6.93 -8.74
N GLY A 131 -8.17 -5.90 -8.16
CA GLY A 131 -8.41 -5.78 -6.73
C GLY A 131 -9.27 -6.93 -6.18
N VAL A 132 -10.34 -7.29 -6.90
CA VAL A 132 -11.18 -8.46 -6.57
C VAL A 132 -10.37 -9.77 -6.60
N TYR A 133 -9.54 -9.96 -7.63
CA TYR A 133 -8.63 -11.12 -7.72
C TYR A 133 -7.64 -11.17 -6.55
N ALA A 134 -6.94 -10.08 -6.28
CA ALA A 134 -5.92 -9.99 -5.24
C ALA A 134 -6.52 -10.22 -3.84
N SER A 135 -7.67 -9.61 -3.57
CA SER A 135 -8.41 -9.76 -2.31
C SER A 135 -8.93 -11.17 -2.09
N THR A 136 -9.38 -11.85 -3.15
CA THR A 136 -9.80 -13.24 -3.05
C THR A 136 -8.60 -14.14 -2.78
N ARG A 137 -7.46 -13.94 -3.47
CA ARG A 137 -6.27 -14.81 -3.34
C ARG A 137 -5.50 -14.64 -2.03
N THR A 138 -5.28 -13.42 -1.58
CA THR A 138 -4.55 -13.12 -0.33
C THR A 138 -5.25 -13.73 0.90
N CYS A 139 -6.58 -13.78 0.87
CA CYS A 139 -7.44 -14.34 1.90
C CYS A 139 -7.70 -15.86 1.74
N GLY A 140 -6.87 -16.58 0.98
CA GLY A 140 -6.99 -18.03 0.81
C GLY A 140 -8.09 -18.52 -0.15
N GLY A 141 -8.89 -17.61 -0.71
CA GLY A 141 -9.97 -17.89 -1.65
C GLY A 141 -9.52 -18.34 -3.05
N PRO A 142 -10.45 -18.71 -3.93
CA PRO A 142 -10.16 -19.29 -5.25
C PRO A 142 -9.43 -18.34 -6.21
N ILE A 143 -8.72 -18.91 -7.19
CA ILE A 143 -8.20 -18.16 -8.36
C ILE A 143 -9.38 -17.71 -9.21
N ILE A 144 -9.76 -16.44 -9.09
CA ILE A 144 -10.71 -15.78 -9.99
C ILE A 144 -10.04 -15.60 -11.36
N PRO A 145 -10.46 -16.31 -12.42
CA PRO A 145 -9.84 -16.13 -13.72
C PRO A 145 -10.24 -14.77 -14.28
N MET A 146 -9.26 -13.92 -14.54
CA MET A 146 -9.47 -12.53 -14.94
C MET A 146 -9.05 -12.31 -16.41
N ARG A 147 -9.86 -11.55 -17.14
CA ARG A 147 -9.53 -10.98 -18.45
C ARG A 147 -9.19 -9.49 -18.29
N GLY A 148 -8.35 -8.93 -19.17
CA GLY A 148 -8.01 -7.51 -19.21
C GLY A 148 -8.54 -6.80 -20.47
N GLY A 149 -8.30 -5.49 -20.56
CA GLY A 149 -8.69 -4.65 -21.70
C GLY A 149 -9.98 -3.87 -21.50
N ARG A 150 -10.34 -3.54 -20.25
CA ARG A 150 -11.44 -2.60 -19.95
C ARG A 150 -11.07 -1.18 -20.38
N ILE A 151 -12.07 -0.30 -20.46
CA ILE A 151 -11.90 1.11 -20.81
C ILE A 151 -12.48 1.94 -19.66
N ASP A 152 -11.71 2.91 -19.17
CA ASP A 152 -12.16 3.79 -18.09
C ASP A 152 -13.31 4.70 -18.54
N ALA A 153 -14.36 4.74 -17.73
CA ALA A 153 -15.42 5.73 -17.81
C ALA A 153 -14.85 7.15 -17.62
N THR A 154 -15.52 8.13 -18.24
CA THR A 154 -15.15 9.56 -18.14
C THR A 154 -16.13 10.38 -17.30
N VAL A 155 -17.22 9.74 -16.89
CA VAL A 155 -18.37 10.29 -16.16
C VAL A 155 -18.93 9.24 -15.20
N PRO A 156 -19.65 9.61 -14.12
CA PRO A 156 -20.38 8.66 -13.30
C PRO A 156 -21.50 7.97 -14.09
N ASN A 157 -21.80 6.73 -13.74
CA ASN A 157 -22.95 5.97 -14.17
C ASN A 157 -24.24 6.38 -13.42
N GLN A 158 -25.33 5.64 -13.62
CA GLN A 158 -26.60 5.86 -12.93
C GLN A 158 -26.67 5.05 -11.62
N MET A 159 -27.05 5.73 -10.54
CA MET A 159 -27.35 5.11 -9.24
C MET A 159 -28.25 3.86 -9.36
N GLY A 160 -28.11 2.98 -8.37
CA GLY A 160 -28.94 1.81 -8.13
C GLY A 160 -28.19 0.65 -7.48
N VAL A 161 -27.05 0.90 -6.83
CA VAL A 161 -26.34 -0.09 -6.02
C VAL A 161 -27.26 -0.58 -4.91
N PRO A 162 -27.42 -1.91 -4.71
CA PRO A 162 -28.22 -2.48 -3.64
C PRO A 162 -27.96 -1.88 -2.26
N GLN A 163 -29.03 -1.47 -1.56
CA GLN A 163 -28.95 -0.81 -0.26
C GLN A 163 -29.46 -1.71 0.87
N PRO A 164 -28.93 -1.62 2.10
CA PRO A 164 -29.27 -2.56 3.18
C PRO A 164 -30.76 -2.52 3.58
N GLN A 165 -31.44 -1.38 3.40
CA GLN A 165 -32.90 -1.22 3.60
C GLN A 165 -33.78 -1.69 2.42
N ASN A 166 -33.23 -2.33 1.38
CA ASN A 166 -34.03 -2.83 0.26
C ASN A 166 -34.75 -4.14 0.63
N GLY A 167 -35.97 -4.30 0.14
CA GLY A 167 -36.71 -5.56 0.27
C GLY A 167 -36.26 -6.59 -0.77
N GLN A 168 -36.43 -7.87 -0.48
CA GLN A 168 -36.08 -9.01 -1.36
C GLN A 168 -36.48 -8.82 -2.85
N GLY A 169 -37.68 -8.32 -3.13
CA GLY A 169 -38.14 -8.06 -4.50
C GLY A 169 -37.43 -6.89 -5.21
N ILE A 170 -36.83 -5.96 -4.46
CA ILE A 170 -36.00 -4.88 -5.01
C ILE A 170 -34.61 -5.44 -5.36
N PHE A 171 -33.99 -6.22 -4.46
CA PHE A 171 -32.73 -6.91 -4.74
C PHE A 171 -32.82 -7.79 -5.99
N VAL A 172 -33.84 -8.64 -6.10
CA VAL A 172 -34.03 -9.49 -7.30
C VAL A 172 -34.14 -8.65 -8.58
N ASN A 173 -34.83 -7.49 -8.54
CA ASN A 173 -34.91 -6.59 -9.69
C ASN A 173 -33.58 -5.88 -10.01
N GLN A 174 -32.79 -5.49 -9.00
CA GLN A 174 -31.47 -4.87 -9.18
C GLN A 174 -30.46 -5.86 -9.77
N PHE A 175 -30.36 -7.07 -9.22
CA PHE A 175 -29.48 -8.09 -9.79
C PHE A 175 -29.94 -8.50 -11.20
N THR A 176 -31.26 -8.56 -11.45
CA THR A 176 -31.80 -8.77 -12.81
C THR A 176 -31.41 -7.62 -13.76
N ARG A 177 -31.36 -6.36 -13.30
CA ARG A 177 -30.85 -5.19 -14.07
C ARG A 177 -29.38 -5.37 -14.48
N MET A 178 -28.56 -5.91 -13.58
CA MET A 178 -27.14 -6.22 -13.81
C MET A 178 -26.92 -7.49 -14.66
N GLY A 179 -27.96 -8.31 -14.87
CA GLY A 179 -27.89 -9.57 -15.64
C GLY A 179 -27.76 -10.85 -14.80
N PHE A 180 -27.87 -10.76 -13.47
CA PHE A 180 -27.77 -11.89 -12.54
C PHE A 180 -29.15 -12.34 -12.04
N ASN A 181 -29.31 -13.66 -11.84
CA ASN A 181 -30.55 -14.25 -11.30
C ASN A 181 -30.51 -14.38 -9.76
N THR A 182 -31.61 -14.85 -9.14
CA THR A 182 -31.74 -15.00 -7.68
C THR A 182 -30.66 -15.89 -7.03
N THR A 183 -30.24 -16.98 -7.70
CA THR A 183 -29.15 -17.83 -7.19
C THR A 183 -27.82 -17.11 -7.28
N ASP A 184 -27.58 -16.38 -8.37
CA ASP A 184 -26.36 -15.58 -8.53
C ASP A 184 -26.28 -14.40 -7.55
N MET A 185 -27.42 -13.77 -7.22
CA MET A 185 -27.54 -12.79 -6.14
C MET A 185 -27.11 -13.38 -4.79
N ILE A 186 -27.61 -14.56 -4.42
CA ILE A 186 -27.23 -15.23 -3.17
C ILE A 186 -25.74 -15.58 -3.15
N LYS A 187 -25.19 -16.12 -4.26
CA LYS A 187 -23.74 -16.36 -4.38
C LYS A 187 -22.95 -15.07 -4.21
N MET A 188 -23.32 -14.00 -4.91
CA MET A 188 -22.55 -12.75 -4.95
C MET A 188 -22.49 -12.10 -3.56
N THR A 189 -23.61 -12.05 -2.85
CA THR A 189 -23.64 -11.55 -1.46
C THR A 189 -22.80 -12.43 -0.53
N ALA A 190 -22.97 -13.76 -0.54
CA ALA A 190 -22.21 -14.65 0.34
C ALA A 190 -20.70 -14.69 0.02
N CYS A 191 -20.31 -14.57 -1.26
CA CYS A 191 -18.91 -14.51 -1.68
C CYS A 191 -18.28 -13.11 -1.55
N GLY A 192 -19.09 -12.06 -1.35
CA GLY A 192 -18.63 -10.73 -0.94
C GLY A 192 -18.46 -10.65 0.58
N HIS A 193 -19.51 -11.02 1.32
CA HIS A 193 -19.62 -10.91 2.77
C HIS A 193 -18.93 -12.06 3.55
N THR A 194 -18.10 -12.89 2.91
CA THR A 194 -17.06 -13.65 3.64
C THR A 194 -15.90 -12.76 4.09
N LEU A 195 -15.71 -11.59 3.48
CA LEU A 195 -14.70 -10.62 3.90
C LEU A 195 -15.36 -9.36 4.47
N GLY A 196 -14.78 -8.84 5.56
CA GLY A 196 -15.17 -7.56 6.14
C GLY A 196 -16.45 -7.61 6.97
N GLY A 197 -17.14 -6.47 7.00
CA GLY A 197 -18.21 -6.20 7.94
C GLY A 197 -18.71 -4.76 7.85
N VAL A 198 -19.38 -4.31 8.92
CA VAL A 198 -20.07 -3.01 8.98
C VAL A 198 -19.48 -2.12 10.08
N HIS A 199 -19.13 -0.89 9.71
CA HIS A 199 -18.72 0.17 10.65
C HIS A 199 -19.94 0.88 11.27
N ALA A 200 -19.98 0.95 12.59
CA ALA A 200 -21.06 1.61 13.35
C ALA A 200 -21.09 3.14 13.17
N GLY A 201 -19.96 3.76 12.81
CA GLY A 201 -19.88 5.18 12.48
C GLY A 201 -20.71 5.55 11.24
N ASP A 202 -20.60 4.76 10.17
CA ASP A 202 -21.37 4.93 8.94
C ASP A 202 -22.80 4.37 9.08
N PHE A 203 -22.97 3.25 9.79
CA PHE A 203 -24.22 2.47 9.83
C PHE A 203 -24.71 2.14 11.25
N ASN A 204 -24.86 3.17 12.09
CA ASN A 204 -25.32 3.07 13.49
C ASN A 204 -26.68 2.37 13.72
N ASN A 205 -27.47 2.15 12.66
CA ASN A 205 -28.75 1.43 12.66
C ASN A 205 -28.59 -0.08 12.35
N ILE A 206 -27.37 -0.55 12.09
CA ILE A 206 -27.00 -1.92 11.75
C ILE A 206 -26.04 -2.47 12.80
N VAL A 207 -25.03 -1.68 13.18
CA VAL A 207 -24.12 -1.94 14.32
C VAL A 207 -24.21 -0.76 15.28
N ALA A 208 -24.39 -1.00 16.58
CA ALA A 208 -24.48 0.09 17.56
C ALA A 208 -23.08 0.56 17.99
N PRO A 209 -22.78 1.88 18.00
CA PRO A 209 -21.51 2.40 18.49
C PRO A 209 -21.21 1.98 19.93
N GLY A 210 -19.95 1.65 20.21
CA GLY A 210 -19.46 1.16 21.50
C GLY A 210 -19.85 -0.28 21.85
N THR A 211 -20.44 -1.06 20.94
CA THR A 211 -20.88 -2.44 21.23
C THR A 211 -19.95 -3.55 20.73
N VAL A 212 -18.99 -3.22 19.85
CA VAL A 212 -18.04 -4.16 19.23
C VAL A 212 -16.64 -3.52 19.14
N PRO A 213 -15.55 -4.31 19.07
CA PRO A 213 -14.20 -3.76 18.93
C PRO A 213 -14.06 -2.85 17.69
N ASN A 214 -13.35 -1.73 17.83
CA ASN A 214 -13.13 -0.73 16.77
C ASN A 214 -14.41 -0.19 16.10
N ASP A 215 -15.59 -0.34 16.73
CA ASP A 215 -16.89 -0.04 16.13
C ASP A 215 -17.12 -0.75 14.77
N PHE A 216 -16.53 -1.92 14.59
CA PHE A 216 -16.63 -2.75 13.38
C PHE A 216 -17.09 -4.17 13.72
N GLN A 217 -18.21 -4.60 13.13
CA GLN A 217 -18.74 -5.96 13.28
C GLN A 217 -18.57 -6.72 11.96
N LEU A 218 -17.83 -7.83 11.99
CA LEU A 218 -17.67 -8.75 10.87
C LEU A 218 -19.01 -9.36 10.42
N PHE A 219 -19.12 -9.67 9.13
CA PHE A 219 -20.27 -10.40 8.58
C PHE A 219 -20.36 -11.85 9.10
N ASP A 220 -19.26 -12.46 9.53
CA ASP A 220 -19.29 -13.74 10.22
C ASP A 220 -18.51 -13.73 11.54
N ASN A 221 -17.31 -14.34 11.59
CA ASN A 221 -16.39 -14.29 12.73
C ASN A 221 -14.92 -14.42 12.28
N THR A 222 -14.65 -14.30 10.99
CA THR A 222 -13.40 -14.66 10.32
C THR A 222 -12.89 -13.49 9.49
N LEU A 223 -11.60 -13.50 9.16
CA LEU A 223 -11.01 -12.53 8.22
C LEU A 223 -10.68 -13.17 6.87
N GLU A 224 -10.63 -14.50 6.80
CA GLU A 224 -10.29 -15.29 5.62
C GLU A 224 -11.49 -15.45 4.66
N PHE A 225 -11.19 -15.77 3.39
CA PHE A 225 -12.19 -16.09 2.38
C PHE A 225 -12.59 -17.57 2.52
N ASP A 226 -13.52 -17.85 3.42
CA ASP A 226 -14.03 -19.20 3.71
C ASP A 226 -15.56 -19.25 3.76
N ASN A 227 -16.14 -20.39 4.15
CA ASN A 227 -17.59 -20.58 4.13
C ASN A 227 -18.28 -20.40 5.51
N ALA A 228 -17.67 -19.65 6.42
CA ALA A 228 -18.24 -19.25 7.72
C ALA A 228 -19.59 -18.55 7.55
N ILE A 229 -19.70 -17.49 6.75
CA ILE A 229 -20.96 -16.79 6.41
C ILE A 229 -22.10 -17.77 6.08
N ALA A 230 -21.85 -18.77 5.22
CA ALA A 230 -22.86 -19.77 4.84
C ALA A 230 -23.13 -20.80 5.94
N THR A 231 -22.08 -21.32 6.59
CA THR A 231 -22.23 -22.36 7.63
C THR A 231 -22.88 -21.84 8.90
N ARG A 232 -22.62 -20.59 9.30
CA ARG A 232 -23.16 -19.95 10.51
C ARG A 232 -24.61 -19.55 10.36
N TYR A 233 -24.98 -18.91 9.25
CA TYR A 233 -26.38 -18.56 8.96
C TYR A 233 -27.29 -19.81 8.93
N ILE A 234 -26.79 -20.92 8.36
CA ILE A 234 -27.57 -22.16 8.21
C ILE A 234 -27.60 -23.02 9.48
N ASN A 235 -26.48 -23.16 10.21
CA ASN A 235 -26.37 -24.12 11.32
C ASN A 235 -26.36 -23.46 12.71
N GLY A 236 -26.04 -22.17 12.79
CA GLY A 236 -26.00 -21.36 14.00
C GLY A 236 -24.73 -21.55 14.87
N PRO A 237 -24.44 -20.57 15.77
CA PRO A 237 -25.09 -19.26 15.87
C PRO A 237 -24.62 -18.33 14.74
N ASP A 238 -25.56 -17.56 14.20
CA ASP A 238 -25.29 -16.49 13.25
C ASP A 238 -24.77 -15.23 13.98
N THR A 239 -23.95 -14.45 13.30
CA THR A 239 -23.35 -13.19 13.77
C THR A 239 -23.36 -12.06 12.73
N ASP A 240 -23.90 -12.30 11.54
CA ASP A 240 -24.01 -11.28 10.49
C ASP A 240 -24.89 -10.11 10.95
N PRO A 241 -24.38 -8.86 11.04
CA PRO A 241 -25.18 -7.71 11.41
C PRO A 241 -26.23 -7.35 10.35
N LEU A 242 -26.15 -7.89 9.12
CA LEU A 242 -27.15 -7.78 8.06
C LEU A 242 -28.19 -8.93 8.06
N ALA A 243 -28.07 -9.91 8.97
CA ALA A 243 -29.08 -10.94 9.20
C ALA A 243 -29.70 -10.86 10.61
N VAL A 244 -28.90 -10.55 11.63
CA VAL A 244 -29.28 -10.55 13.05
C VAL A 244 -29.02 -9.20 13.74
N GLY A 245 -29.49 -9.07 14.98
CA GLY A 245 -29.27 -7.88 15.80
C GLY A 245 -30.24 -6.73 15.50
N ILE A 246 -29.73 -5.49 15.54
CA ILE A 246 -30.56 -4.27 15.45
C ILE A 246 -31.05 -3.97 14.02
N SER A 247 -30.40 -4.53 12.99
CA SER A 247 -30.80 -4.40 11.59
C SER A 247 -32.21 -4.93 11.33
N ILE A 248 -32.62 -6.02 11.98
CA ILE A 248 -33.99 -6.55 11.92
C ILE A 248 -34.99 -5.49 12.42
N ALA A 249 -34.69 -4.82 13.53
CA ALA A 249 -35.56 -3.81 14.12
C ALA A 249 -35.57 -2.49 13.33
N SER A 250 -34.49 -2.18 12.61
CA SER A 250 -34.36 -0.98 11.77
C SER A 250 -34.74 -1.21 10.30
N GLY A 251 -35.13 -2.44 9.91
CA GLY A 251 -35.51 -2.81 8.54
C GLY A 251 -34.36 -2.79 7.55
N ARG A 252 -33.14 -3.15 8.00
CA ARG A 252 -31.87 -3.12 7.25
C ARG A 252 -31.18 -4.48 7.18
N ASN A 253 -31.92 -5.57 7.38
CA ASN A 253 -31.41 -6.93 7.34
C ASN A 253 -31.39 -7.48 5.90
N SER A 254 -30.50 -6.93 5.07
CA SER A 254 -30.37 -7.27 3.64
C SER A 254 -30.08 -8.73 3.38
N ASP A 255 -29.18 -9.30 4.17
CA ASP A 255 -28.61 -10.62 3.92
C ASP A 255 -29.61 -11.71 4.29
N PHE A 256 -30.37 -11.50 5.38
CA PHE A 256 -31.57 -12.27 5.63
C PHE A 256 -32.56 -12.19 4.44
N ALA A 257 -32.77 -11.02 3.84
CA ALA A 257 -33.67 -10.85 2.71
C ALA A 257 -33.13 -11.46 1.39
N VAL A 258 -31.81 -11.51 1.20
CA VAL A 258 -31.15 -12.14 0.05
C VAL A 258 -31.11 -13.66 0.20
N PHE A 259 -30.55 -14.18 1.30
CA PHE A 259 -30.33 -15.61 1.51
C PHE A 259 -31.64 -16.42 1.58
N THR A 260 -32.74 -15.81 2.04
CA THR A 260 -34.07 -16.45 2.03
C THR A 260 -34.75 -16.48 0.65
N ALA A 261 -34.21 -15.81 -0.37
CA ALA A 261 -34.91 -15.61 -1.65
C ALA A 261 -35.14 -16.89 -2.47
N ASP A 262 -34.41 -17.98 -2.20
CA ASP A 262 -34.66 -19.32 -2.75
C ASP A 262 -35.11 -20.35 -1.70
N ASN A 263 -35.43 -19.91 -0.47
CA ASN A 263 -35.63 -20.72 0.73
C ASN A 263 -34.32 -21.38 1.24
N ASN A 264 -33.22 -20.63 1.23
CA ASN A 264 -31.89 -20.99 1.71
C ASN A 264 -31.21 -22.14 0.93
N VAL A 265 -31.70 -22.51 -0.26
CA VAL A 265 -31.22 -23.69 -1.01
C VAL A 265 -29.78 -23.51 -1.51
N THR A 266 -29.46 -22.34 -2.08
CA THR A 266 -28.11 -22.01 -2.55
C THR A 266 -27.14 -21.93 -1.37
N LEU A 267 -27.51 -21.22 -0.29
CA LEU A 267 -26.64 -21.05 0.87
C LEU A 267 -26.43 -22.38 1.64
N GLN A 268 -27.45 -23.25 1.70
CA GLN A 268 -27.33 -24.62 2.23
C GLN A 268 -26.34 -25.47 1.43
N ALA A 269 -26.18 -25.25 0.12
CA ALA A 269 -25.13 -25.91 -0.66
C ALA A 269 -23.74 -25.30 -0.38
N MET A 270 -23.68 -23.99 -0.15
CA MET A 270 -22.46 -23.25 0.20
C MET A 270 -21.94 -23.60 1.62
N THR A 271 -22.67 -24.34 2.45
CA THR A 271 -22.10 -24.93 3.69
C THR A 271 -21.04 -26.00 3.44
N ASN A 272 -20.78 -26.39 2.18
CA ASN A 272 -19.61 -27.16 1.79
C ASN A 272 -18.53 -26.23 1.18
N ALA A 273 -17.31 -26.22 1.76
CA ALA A 273 -16.24 -25.31 1.35
C ALA A 273 -15.77 -25.48 -0.10
N ALA A 274 -15.82 -26.69 -0.67
CA ALA A 274 -15.47 -26.91 -2.07
C ALA A 274 -16.57 -26.39 -3.01
N THR A 275 -17.84 -26.54 -2.62
CA THR A 275 -18.98 -25.93 -3.33
C THR A 275 -18.95 -24.40 -3.23
N PHE A 276 -18.65 -23.84 -2.05
CA PHE A 276 -18.45 -22.41 -1.83
C PHE A 276 -17.37 -21.86 -2.77
N ASN A 277 -16.14 -22.39 -2.70
CA ASN A 277 -15.04 -21.92 -3.55
C ASN A 277 -15.36 -22.04 -5.05
N SER A 278 -16.01 -23.12 -5.49
CA SER A 278 -16.42 -23.26 -6.90
C SER A 278 -17.52 -22.27 -7.30
N MET A 279 -18.44 -21.90 -6.41
CA MET A 279 -19.48 -20.90 -6.67
C MET A 279 -18.93 -19.47 -6.64
N CYS A 280 -17.99 -19.20 -5.72
CA CYS A 280 -17.32 -17.90 -5.62
C CYS A 280 -16.40 -17.64 -6.81
N GLN A 281 -15.71 -18.66 -7.31
CA GLN A 281 -14.94 -18.57 -8.55
C GLN A 281 -15.82 -18.17 -9.75
N ASP A 282 -16.97 -18.82 -9.93
CA ASP A 282 -17.95 -18.51 -10.99
C ASP A 282 -18.53 -17.09 -10.86
N ILE A 283 -19.04 -16.73 -9.68
CA ILE A 283 -19.76 -15.46 -9.53
C ILE A 283 -18.83 -14.25 -9.55
N LEU A 284 -17.66 -14.32 -8.90
CA LEU A 284 -16.73 -13.20 -8.87
C LEU A 284 -16.02 -13.01 -10.22
N GLN A 285 -15.78 -14.09 -10.98
CA GLN A 285 -15.37 -13.97 -12.38
C GLN A 285 -16.44 -13.24 -13.20
N ARG A 286 -17.69 -13.69 -13.14
CA ARG A 286 -18.78 -13.06 -13.91
C ARG A 286 -19.05 -11.62 -13.48
N MET A 287 -18.84 -11.28 -12.20
CA MET A 287 -18.90 -9.91 -11.68
C MET A 287 -17.84 -9.03 -12.35
N ILE A 288 -16.56 -9.46 -12.38
CA ILE A 288 -15.50 -8.62 -12.95
C ILE A 288 -15.52 -8.58 -14.49
N GLU A 289 -16.20 -9.51 -15.15
CA GLU A 289 -16.35 -9.56 -16.61
C GLU A 289 -17.61 -8.85 -17.14
N VAL A 290 -18.40 -8.18 -16.28
CA VAL A 290 -19.46 -7.25 -16.71
C VAL A 290 -18.83 -6.00 -17.32
N VAL A 291 -19.08 -5.77 -18.61
CA VAL A 291 -18.62 -4.60 -19.39
C VAL A 291 -19.64 -4.26 -20.47
N ASP A 292 -19.56 -3.05 -21.06
CA ASP A 292 -20.33 -2.72 -22.28
C ASP A 292 -19.76 -3.47 -23.51
N PRO A 293 -20.48 -4.46 -24.08
CA PRO A 293 -20.00 -5.24 -25.23
C PRO A 293 -20.05 -4.48 -26.56
N SER A 294 -20.55 -3.24 -26.58
CA SER A 294 -20.56 -2.38 -27.77
C SER A 294 -19.28 -1.56 -27.95
N ILE A 295 -18.50 -1.39 -26.87
CA ILE A 295 -17.23 -0.63 -26.87
C ILE A 295 -16.04 -1.40 -26.28
N VAL A 296 -16.26 -2.35 -25.36
CA VAL A 296 -15.21 -3.19 -24.77
C VAL A 296 -15.24 -4.59 -25.41
N THR A 297 -14.06 -5.17 -25.63
CA THR A 297 -13.91 -6.60 -25.93
C THR A 297 -12.75 -7.11 -25.09
N LEU A 298 -13.08 -7.85 -24.04
CA LEU A 298 -12.10 -8.41 -23.10
C LEU A 298 -11.20 -9.45 -23.80
N GLY A 299 -9.94 -9.52 -23.35
CA GLY A 299 -8.95 -10.46 -23.87
C GLY A 299 -9.17 -11.94 -23.45
N PRO A 300 -8.20 -12.82 -23.73
CA PRO A 300 -8.13 -14.14 -23.08
C PRO A 300 -7.94 -13.98 -21.56
N ILE A 301 -8.04 -15.08 -20.82
CA ILE A 301 -7.67 -15.08 -19.39
C ILE A 301 -6.18 -14.73 -19.28
N ILE A 302 -5.85 -13.89 -18.31
CA ILE A 302 -4.48 -13.47 -18.05
C ILE A 302 -3.77 -14.62 -17.33
N ALA A 303 -2.96 -15.36 -18.08
CA ALA A 303 -2.01 -16.33 -17.57
C ALA A 303 -0.59 -15.70 -17.55
N PRO A 304 0.28 -16.06 -16.60
CA PRO A 304 1.63 -15.53 -16.53
C PRO A 304 2.46 -16.00 -17.72
N TYR A 305 3.25 -15.11 -18.31
CA TYR A 305 4.16 -15.48 -19.40
C TYR A 305 5.25 -16.45 -18.89
N GLU A 306 5.39 -17.61 -19.55
CA GLU A 306 6.50 -18.55 -19.32
C GLU A 306 7.87 -17.88 -19.56
N VAL A 307 7.95 -17.02 -20.59
CA VAL A 307 9.12 -16.18 -20.91
C VAL A 307 8.64 -14.81 -21.41
N LYS A 308 9.12 -13.73 -20.80
CA LYS A 308 8.78 -12.33 -21.13
C LYS A 308 10.04 -11.45 -21.13
N PRO A 309 10.33 -10.65 -22.17
CA PRO A 309 11.40 -9.66 -22.14
C PRO A 309 10.99 -8.43 -21.31
N GLU A 310 11.89 -7.97 -20.45
CA GLU A 310 11.62 -6.93 -19.45
C GLU A 310 12.60 -5.76 -19.50
N GLY A 311 12.08 -4.54 -19.39
CA GLY A 311 12.89 -3.32 -19.33
C GLY A 311 13.92 -3.13 -20.45
N LEU A 312 13.66 -3.64 -21.66
CA LEU A 312 14.63 -3.63 -22.76
C LEU A 312 15.07 -2.21 -23.15
N GLN A 313 16.38 -2.02 -23.29
CA GLN A 313 17.00 -0.74 -23.63
C GLN A 313 18.16 -0.95 -24.63
N LEU A 314 18.08 -0.26 -25.76
CA LEU A 314 19.23 -0.03 -26.63
C LEU A 314 19.86 1.34 -26.28
N THR A 315 21.18 1.47 -26.32
CA THR A 315 21.86 2.77 -26.11
C THR A 315 22.98 2.94 -27.14
N LEU A 316 23.00 4.04 -27.89
CA LEU A 316 24.04 4.32 -28.88
C LEU A 316 25.28 4.89 -28.18
N LEU A 317 26.39 4.14 -28.23
CA LEU A 317 27.65 4.57 -27.64
C LEU A 317 28.31 5.61 -28.56
N SER A 318 29.04 6.58 -27.98
CA SER A 318 29.61 7.66 -28.79
C SER A 318 30.74 7.18 -29.71
N GLY A 319 30.99 7.96 -30.77
CA GLY A 319 31.56 7.45 -32.02
C GLY A 319 30.52 6.71 -32.89
N GLY A 320 29.42 6.22 -32.32
CA GLY A 320 28.26 5.69 -33.05
C GLY A 320 28.51 4.35 -33.76
N ALA A 321 29.58 3.64 -33.40
CA ALA A 321 29.95 2.34 -33.97
C ALA A 321 29.26 1.15 -33.26
N THR A 322 28.77 1.36 -32.03
CA THR A 322 28.27 0.30 -31.15
C THR A 322 26.96 0.73 -30.48
N ILE A 323 26.04 -0.22 -30.34
CA ILE A 323 24.81 -0.11 -29.57
C ILE A 323 24.95 -1.07 -28.39
N SER A 324 24.87 -0.56 -27.16
CA SER A 324 24.69 -1.41 -25.98
C SER A 324 23.24 -1.92 -25.94
N PHE A 325 23.04 -3.19 -25.65
CA PHE A 325 21.74 -3.81 -25.44
C PHE A 325 21.68 -4.37 -24.01
N THR A 326 20.75 -3.84 -23.22
CA THR A 326 20.46 -4.24 -21.85
C THR A 326 18.97 -4.45 -21.62
N GLY A 327 18.62 -5.04 -20.48
CA GLY A 327 17.27 -5.45 -20.10
C GLY A 327 17.33 -6.79 -19.38
N ASP A 328 16.19 -7.42 -19.12
CA ASP A 328 16.09 -8.76 -18.55
C ASP A 328 15.25 -9.67 -19.45
N ILE A 329 15.47 -10.98 -19.32
CA ILE A 329 14.50 -12.00 -19.70
C ILE A 329 13.89 -12.55 -18.40
N ARG A 330 12.62 -12.30 -18.16
CA ARG A 330 11.85 -12.90 -17.06
C ARG A 330 11.41 -14.30 -17.50
N VAL A 331 11.70 -15.31 -16.69
CA VAL A 331 11.28 -16.70 -16.90
C VAL A 331 10.48 -17.15 -15.69
N ARG A 332 9.30 -17.74 -15.92
CA ARG A 332 8.47 -18.36 -14.87
C ARG A 332 9.17 -19.61 -14.36
N THR A 333 9.38 -19.74 -13.06
CA THR A 333 10.10 -20.86 -12.43
C THR A 333 9.22 -21.75 -11.54
N THR A 334 7.94 -21.42 -11.38
CA THR A 334 6.92 -22.20 -10.64
C THR A 334 6.90 -23.68 -10.99
N THR A 335 7.13 -24.01 -12.26
CA THR A 335 7.03 -25.37 -12.83
C THR A 335 8.36 -25.90 -13.38
N ARG A 336 9.45 -25.12 -13.34
CA ARG A 336 10.72 -25.42 -14.04
C ARG A 336 11.97 -24.96 -13.28
N SER A 337 12.98 -25.81 -13.23
CA SER A 337 14.30 -25.49 -12.70
C SER A 337 15.25 -25.12 -13.84
N VAL A 338 15.65 -23.84 -13.92
CA VAL A 338 16.46 -23.28 -15.03
C VAL A 338 17.93 -23.22 -14.64
N SER A 339 18.82 -23.73 -15.50
CA SER A 339 20.28 -23.66 -15.31
C SER A 339 20.90 -22.42 -15.96
N SER A 340 20.41 -22.02 -17.14
CA SER A 340 20.94 -20.89 -17.90
C SER A 340 19.98 -20.40 -18.97
N VAL A 341 20.02 -19.10 -19.26
CA VAL A 341 19.26 -18.47 -20.35
C VAL A 341 20.23 -17.80 -21.32
N SER A 342 19.92 -17.86 -22.60
CA SER A 342 20.60 -17.09 -23.66
C SER A 342 19.59 -16.62 -24.69
N ILE A 343 19.96 -15.66 -25.52
CA ILE A 343 19.14 -15.20 -26.63
C ILE A 343 19.91 -15.34 -27.95
N THR A 344 19.23 -15.70 -29.03
CA THR A 344 19.78 -15.62 -30.39
C THR A 344 19.04 -14.55 -31.17
N TYR A 345 19.78 -13.59 -31.73
CA TYR A 345 19.21 -12.39 -32.33
C TYR A 345 19.41 -12.32 -33.85
N LEU A 346 18.46 -11.68 -34.52
CA LEU A 346 18.55 -11.28 -35.92
C LEU A 346 19.04 -9.83 -36.02
N ASP A 347 19.93 -9.58 -36.98
CA ASP A 347 20.40 -8.24 -37.32
C ASP A 347 19.28 -7.40 -37.95
N ARG A 348 19.55 -6.13 -38.29
CA ARG A 348 18.55 -5.22 -38.86
C ARG A 348 17.98 -5.65 -40.22
N THR A 349 18.60 -6.65 -40.88
CA THR A 349 18.22 -7.17 -42.19
C THR A 349 17.46 -8.49 -42.10
N GLY A 350 17.35 -9.07 -40.90
CA GLY A 350 16.78 -10.40 -40.67
C GLY A 350 17.80 -11.55 -40.81
N ALA A 351 19.09 -11.25 -40.98
CA ALA A 351 20.15 -12.25 -40.97
C ALA A 351 20.55 -12.61 -39.52
N ALA A 352 21.15 -13.78 -39.31
CA ALA A 352 21.58 -14.20 -37.97
C ALA A 352 22.72 -13.30 -37.44
N GLY A 353 22.47 -12.56 -36.37
CA GLY A 353 23.44 -11.64 -35.75
C GLY A 353 24.35 -12.32 -34.71
N GLY A 354 23.81 -13.23 -33.91
CA GLY A 354 24.59 -14.05 -32.98
C GLY A 354 23.84 -14.48 -31.72
N THR A 355 24.59 -15.00 -30.74
CA THR A 355 24.09 -15.44 -29.44
C THR A 355 24.60 -14.51 -28.33
N ILE A 356 23.75 -14.19 -27.37
CA ILE A 356 24.08 -13.44 -26.15
C ILE A 356 23.73 -14.31 -24.95
N THR A 357 24.70 -14.56 -24.06
CA THR A 357 24.49 -15.20 -22.76
C THR A 357 23.98 -14.18 -21.74
N THR A 358 23.11 -14.62 -20.83
CA THR A 358 22.57 -13.78 -19.74
C THR A 358 23.15 -14.17 -18.38
N THR A 359 22.91 -13.35 -17.36
CA THR A 359 23.25 -13.61 -15.95
C THR A 359 22.02 -13.42 -15.06
N VAL A 360 21.85 -14.18 -13.99
CA VAL A 360 20.71 -13.99 -13.06
C VAL A 360 20.78 -12.59 -12.43
N SER A 361 19.71 -11.81 -12.60
CA SER A 361 19.54 -10.46 -12.03
C SER A 361 18.81 -10.48 -10.68
N GLY A 362 17.88 -11.42 -10.51
CA GLY A 362 17.07 -11.55 -9.30
C GLY A 362 15.87 -12.48 -9.48
N THR A 363 15.06 -12.61 -8.43
CA THR A 363 13.86 -13.45 -8.37
C THR A 363 12.66 -12.68 -7.83
N ALA A 364 11.45 -13.05 -8.23
CA ALA A 364 10.19 -12.46 -7.77
C ALA A 364 9.12 -13.53 -7.55
N SER A 365 8.09 -13.18 -6.76
CA SER A 365 6.93 -14.05 -6.51
C SER A 365 5.62 -13.27 -6.55
N GLY A 366 4.59 -13.89 -7.13
CA GLY A 366 3.18 -13.54 -7.02
C GLY A 366 2.49 -14.34 -5.90
N PHE A 367 1.16 -14.46 -5.97
CA PHE A 367 0.40 -15.30 -5.04
C PHE A 367 0.61 -16.81 -5.27
N ASP A 368 0.66 -17.24 -6.54
CA ASP A 368 0.70 -18.64 -6.95
C ASP A 368 1.94 -19.00 -7.81
N ASP A 369 2.80 -18.02 -8.08
CA ASP A 369 3.84 -18.11 -9.12
C ASP A 369 5.18 -17.51 -8.69
N THR A 370 6.27 -18.08 -9.21
CA THR A 370 7.65 -17.59 -9.01
C THR A 370 8.33 -17.33 -10.35
N PHE A 371 9.26 -16.36 -10.36
CA PHE A 371 9.96 -15.89 -11.55
C PHE A 371 11.45 -15.66 -11.24
N THR A 372 12.29 -15.90 -12.25
CA THR A 372 13.71 -15.55 -12.23
C THR A 372 14.02 -14.65 -13.44
N PHE A 373 14.77 -13.58 -13.21
CA PHE A 373 15.15 -12.60 -14.21
C PHE A 373 16.60 -12.81 -14.65
N TYR A 374 16.83 -12.72 -15.95
CA TYR A 374 18.11 -13.03 -16.60
C TYR A 374 18.58 -11.83 -17.42
N GLY A 375 19.48 -11.05 -16.84
CA GLY A 375 20.01 -9.80 -17.38
C GLY A 375 20.78 -9.99 -18.68
N ILE A 376 20.43 -9.15 -19.65
CA ILE A 376 21.09 -8.97 -20.93
C ILE A 376 22.16 -7.88 -20.77
N SER A 377 23.37 -8.14 -21.24
CA SER A 377 24.44 -7.13 -21.34
C SER A 377 25.32 -7.44 -22.55
N ALA A 378 25.05 -6.80 -23.68
CA ALA A 378 25.76 -7.04 -24.94
C ALA A 378 26.08 -5.74 -25.70
N ASN A 379 27.09 -5.81 -26.57
CA ASN A 379 27.45 -4.75 -27.49
C ASN A 379 27.25 -5.24 -28.94
N ILE A 380 26.40 -4.55 -29.69
CA ILE A 380 26.01 -4.88 -31.07
C ILE A 380 26.59 -3.81 -32.02
N PRO A 381 27.24 -4.16 -33.15
CA PRO A 381 27.72 -3.17 -34.11
C PRO A 381 26.55 -2.35 -34.69
N SER A 382 26.66 -1.02 -34.71
CA SER A 382 25.60 -0.12 -35.19
C SER A 382 25.32 -0.25 -36.69
N THR A 383 26.25 -0.84 -37.45
CA THR A 383 26.15 -1.14 -38.88
C THR A 383 25.16 -2.26 -39.16
N THR A 384 25.26 -3.37 -38.40
CA THR A 384 24.39 -4.55 -38.49
C THR A 384 23.12 -4.40 -37.65
N GLY A 385 23.19 -3.79 -36.46
CA GLY A 385 22.04 -3.56 -35.59
C GLY A 385 21.33 -4.84 -35.15
N ILE A 386 20.06 -4.70 -34.77
CA ILE A 386 19.17 -5.76 -34.29
C ILE A 386 17.72 -5.49 -34.76
N SER A 387 16.93 -6.55 -34.99
CA SER A 387 15.51 -6.46 -35.34
C SER A 387 14.58 -7.33 -34.48
N ALA A 388 15.04 -8.52 -34.06
CA ALA A 388 14.29 -9.45 -33.24
C ALA A 388 15.20 -10.49 -32.57
N PHE A 389 14.69 -11.26 -31.63
CA PHE A 389 15.40 -12.41 -31.03
C PHE A 389 14.47 -13.56 -30.63
N THR A 390 15.08 -14.72 -30.35
CA THR A 390 14.47 -15.84 -29.62
C THR A 390 15.21 -16.06 -28.30
N VAL A 391 14.52 -16.62 -27.31
CA VAL A 391 15.11 -17.00 -26.02
C VAL A 391 15.32 -18.51 -25.99
N LEU A 392 16.50 -18.95 -25.55
CA LEU A 392 16.84 -20.34 -25.29
C LEU A 392 16.97 -20.52 -23.78
N VAL A 393 16.05 -21.29 -23.19
CA VAL A 393 16.04 -21.65 -21.76
C VAL A 393 16.60 -23.06 -21.63
N THR A 394 17.69 -23.21 -20.86
CA THR A 394 18.24 -24.53 -20.52
C THR A 394 17.80 -24.90 -19.11
N ASP A 395 17.19 -26.07 -18.94
CA ASP A 395 16.80 -26.57 -17.62
C ASP A 395 17.99 -27.18 -16.86
N THR A 396 17.78 -27.65 -15.62
CA THR A 396 18.80 -28.35 -14.84
C THR A 396 19.04 -29.81 -15.28
N SER A 397 18.30 -30.35 -16.25
CA SER A 397 18.58 -31.64 -16.89
C SER A 397 19.51 -31.50 -18.11
N GLY A 398 19.70 -30.28 -18.61
CA GLY A 398 20.43 -29.98 -19.86
C GLY A 398 19.52 -29.96 -21.10
N THR A 399 18.20 -30.02 -20.93
CA THR A 399 17.22 -29.86 -22.00
C THR A 399 17.10 -28.38 -22.34
N VAL A 400 17.14 -28.06 -23.64
CA VAL A 400 17.04 -26.68 -24.15
C VAL A 400 15.68 -26.47 -24.82
N GLU A 401 14.88 -25.56 -24.30
CA GLU A 401 13.61 -25.11 -24.89
C GLU A 401 13.81 -23.75 -25.58
N THR A 402 13.24 -23.59 -26.78
CA THR A 402 13.38 -22.36 -27.59
C THR A 402 12.05 -21.61 -27.66
N PHE A 403 11.99 -20.46 -26.99
CA PHE A 403 10.86 -19.55 -26.99
C PHE A 403 11.03 -18.54 -28.13
N ASN A 404 10.15 -18.62 -29.12
CA ASN A 404 10.16 -17.81 -30.33
C ASN A 404 8.98 -16.82 -30.41
N ASN A 405 8.38 -16.48 -29.26
CA ASN A 405 7.22 -15.58 -29.15
C ASN A 405 6.09 -15.99 -30.10
N ASN A 406 5.55 -17.21 -29.92
CA ASN A 406 4.47 -17.78 -30.75
C ASN A 406 4.76 -17.78 -32.26
N GLY A 407 6.04 -17.87 -32.63
CA GLY A 407 6.50 -17.91 -34.02
C GLY A 407 6.78 -16.55 -34.67
N VAL A 408 6.49 -15.41 -34.02
CA VAL A 408 6.75 -14.07 -34.60
C VAL A 408 8.07 -13.42 -34.14
N LEU A 409 8.82 -14.09 -33.25
CA LEU A 409 10.03 -13.60 -32.57
C LEU A 409 9.75 -12.44 -31.59
N PHE A 410 10.63 -12.21 -30.62
CA PHE A 410 10.54 -11.04 -29.74
C PHE A 410 11.09 -9.81 -30.49
N PRO A 411 10.27 -8.79 -30.82
CA PRO A 411 10.70 -7.66 -31.65
C PRO A 411 11.52 -6.64 -30.85
N ILE A 412 12.53 -6.04 -31.50
CA ILE A 412 13.29 -4.91 -30.93
C ILE A 412 13.88 -4.05 -32.07
N SER A 413 13.60 -2.75 -32.07
CA SER A 413 14.02 -1.86 -33.18
C SER A 413 15.21 -1.00 -32.81
N ASP A 414 16.28 -1.09 -33.61
CA ASP A 414 17.40 -0.16 -33.55
C ASP A 414 17.14 1.18 -34.26
N SER A 415 15.96 1.39 -34.86
CA SER A 415 15.79 2.48 -35.84
C SER A 415 15.32 3.81 -35.23
N VAL A 416 14.69 3.76 -34.06
CA VAL A 416 14.45 4.87 -33.13
C VAL A 416 14.84 4.37 -31.74
N ILE A 417 15.79 5.03 -31.09
CA ILE A 417 16.32 4.60 -29.78
C ILE A 417 16.35 5.79 -28.82
N VAL A 418 15.56 5.76 -27.75
CA VAL A 418 15.65 6.75 -26.66
C VAL A 418 17.00 6.59 -25.96
N GLN A 419 17.77 7.67 -25.87
CA GLN A 419 19.04 7.69 -25.14
C GLN A 419 18.75 7.98 -23.66
N THR A 420 18.17 7.00 -22.97
CA THR A 420 17.75 7.11 -21.55
C THR A 420 18.90 7.60 -20.65
N PRO A 421 20.16 7.10 -20.74
CA PRO A 421 21.26 7.59 -19.90
C PRO A 421 21.75 9.02 -20.23
N GLN A 422 21.29 9.63 -21.33
CA GLN A 422 21.59 11.00 -21.76
C GLN A 422 20.35 11.91 -21.70
N SER A 423 19.20 11.38 -21.28
CA SER A 423 17.97 12.13 -21.01
C SER A 423 17.91 12.49 -19.52
N CYS A 424 17.16 13.53 -19.16
CA CYS A 424 17.10 14.02 -17.77
C CYS A 424 15.79 14.73 -17.43
N MET A 425 15.50 14.83 -16.13
CA MET A 425 14.45 15.71 -15.59
C MET A 425 15.08 16.78 -14.72
N SER A 426 14.88 18.06 -15.03
CA SER A 426 15.47 19.16 -14.25
C SER A 426 14.51 20.36 -14.20
N ASN A 427 14.28 20.92 -13.02
CA ASN A 427 13.49 22.14 -12.79
C ASN A 427 12.10 22.13 -13.49
N GLY A 428 11.37 21.02 -13.37
CA GLY A 428 10.04 20.85 -14.00
C GLY A 428 10.08 20.60 -15.52
N ASN A 429 11.25 20.32 -16.10
CA ASN A 429 11.43 20.11 -17.54
C ASN A 429 12.09 18.75 -17.82
N LEU A 430 11.37 17.88 -18.54
CA LEU A 430 11.86 16.62 -19.08
C LEU A 430 12.60 16.91 -20.39
N THR A 431 13.87 16.55 -20.50
CA THR A 431 14.65 16.64 -21.74
C THR A 431 15.06 15.26 -22.21
N VAL A 432 14.62 14.90 -23.41
CA VAL A 432 14.79 13.59 -24.03
C VAL A 432 15.72 13.68 -25.23
N LEU A 433 16.76 12.84 -25.23
CA LEU A 433 17.61 12.61 -26.39
C LEU A 433 17.23 11.28 -27.05
N ALA A 434 17.28 11.22 -28.38
CA ALA A 434 17.06 9.99 -29.13
C ALA A 434 18.04 9.88 -30.30
N ALA A 435 18.50 8.65 -30.57
CA ALA A 435 19.23 8.32 -31.78
C ALA A 435 18.23 7.74 -32.79
N VAL A 436 18.06 8.41 -33.94
CA VAL A 436 17.15 7.97 -35.01
C VAL A 436 17.98 7.75 -36.28
N ARG A 437 17.86 6.55 -36.86
CA ARG A 437 18.78 6.13 -37.92
C ARG A 437 18.61 6.98 -39.16
N ALA A 438 19.69 7.29 -39.88
CA ALA A 438 19.67 8.22 -41.00
C ALA A 438 18.84 7.77 -42.22
N THR A 439 18.40 6.51 -42.23
CA THR A 439 17.44 5.96 -43.19
C THR A 439 15.97 6.26 -42.84
N VAL A 440 15.67 6.72 -41.63
CA VAL A 440 14.33 7.15 -41.21
C VAL A 440 14.14 8.61 -41.64
N THR A 441 13.18 8.85 -42.53
CA THR A 441 12.93 10.17 -43.15
C THR A 441 11.62 10.83 -42.69
N THR A 442 10.81 10.11 -41.93
CA THR A 442 9.60 10.63 -41.27
C THR A 442 9.95 11.65 -40.18
N PRO A 443 9.03 12.57 -39.83
CA PRO A 443 9.19 13.43 -38.66
C PRO A 443 9.42 12.60 -37.39
N VAL A 444 10.19 13.14 -36.45
CA VAL A 444 10.45 12.51 -35.14
C VAL A 444 9.67 13.28 -34.08
N THR A 445 8.88 12.58 -33.27
CA THR A 445 8.09 13.19 -32.19
C THR A 445 8.45 12.64 -30.83
N LEU A 446 8.50 13.53 -29.85
CA LEU A 446 8.47 13.22 -28.43
C LEU A 446 7.00 13.17 -28.01
N ASN A 447 6.62 12.10 -27.32
CA ASN A 447 5.30 11.89 -26.76
C ASN A 447 5.47 11.74 -25.25
N VAL A 448 4.66 12.46 -24.48
CA VAL A 448 4.69 12.46 -23.00
C VAL A 448 3.27 12.27 -22.51
N THR A 449 3.09 11.45 -21.47
CA THR A 449 1.83 11.29 -20.74
C THR A 449 2.07 11.60 -19.27
N GLU A 450 1.33 12.56 -18.72
CA GLU A 450 1.43 12.98 -17.32
C GLU A 450 0.10 12.80 -16.57
N LYS A 451 0.19 12.63 -15.25
CA LYS A 451 -0.97 12.58 -14.33
C LYS A 451 -1.34 14.00 -13.91
N VAL A 452 -2.57 14.42 -14.17
CA VAL A 452 -3.09 15.75 -13.81
C VAL A 452 -4.21 15.62 -12.78
N PRO A 453 -4.11 16.20 -11.57
CA PRO A 453 -5.17 16.14 -10.56
C PRO A 453 -6.52 16.68 -11.04
N ARG A 454 -7.63 16.04 -10.62
CA ARG A 454 -8.99 16.51 -10.90
C ARG A 454 -9.50 17.41 -9.75
N ASN A 455 -9.18 18.70 -9.85
CA ASN A 455 -9.48 19.68 -8.80
C ASN A 455 -10.98 19.72 -8.40
N THR A 456 -11.25 20.06 -7.14
CA THR A 456 -12.58 20.40 -6.62
C THR A 456 -13.19 21.54 -7.45
N GLY A 457 -14.35 21.28 -8.07
CA GLY A 457 -14.95 22.17 -9.08
C GLY A 457 -14.88 21.63 -10.52
N SER A 458 -14.18 20.51 -10.75
CA SER A 458 -14.42 19.66 -11.92
C SER A 458 -15.91 19.25 -12.00
N PRO A 459 -16.52 19.18 -13.20
CA PRO A 459 -17.86 18.58 -13.38
C PRO A 459 -17.95 17.14 -12.88
N THR A 460 -16.81 16.44 -12.85
CA THR A 460 -16.65 15.10 -12.24
C THR A 460 -15.41 15.14 -11.34
N PRO A 461 -15.56 15.36 -10.02
CA PRO A 461 -14.45 15.26 -9.07
C PRO A 461 -14.04 13.79 -8.91
N SER A 462 -12.75 13.53 -8.66
CA SER A 462 -12.24 12.17 -8.45
C SER A 462 -10.92 12.20 -7.66
N PRO A 463 -10.66 11.22 -6.77
CA PRO A 463 -9.32 10.99 -6.22
C PRO A 463 -8.30 10.51 -7.27
N VAL A 464 -8.76 10.00 -8.42
CA VAL A 464 -7.89 9.54 -9.50
C VAL A 464 -7.58 10.72 -10.45
N PRO A 465 -6.29 11.03 -10.72
CA PRO A 465 -5.92 12.05 -11.69
C PRO A 465 -6.35 11.65 -13.11
N SER A 466 -6.51 12.62 -14.01
CA SER A 466 -6.64 12.33 -15.44
C SER A 466 -5.26 12.10 -16.07
N LEU A 467 -5.22 11.42 -17.22
CA LEU A 467 -4.01 11.33 -18.04
C LEU A 467 -4.10 12.37 -19.16
N VAL A 468 -3.10 13.26 -19.22
CA VAL A 468 -2.93 14.20 -20.34
C VAL A 468 -1.74 13.74 -21.18
N SER A 469 -1.96 13.61 -22.49
CA SER A 469 -0.91 13.21 -23.44
C SER A 469 -0.58 14.35 -24.40
N SER A 470 0.70 14.66 -24.50
CA SER A 470 1.27 15.75 -25.29
C SER A 470 2.28 15.22 -26.31
N THR A 471 2.20 15.69 -27.56
CA THR A 471 3.13 15.34 -28.64
C THR A 471 3.82 16.60 -29.17
N SER A 472 5.16 16.58 -29.22
CA SER A 472 5.97 17.66 -29.79
C SER A 472 6.95 17.11 -30.85
N THR A 473 7.32 17.94 -31.83
CA THR A 473 8.32 17.56 -32.84
C THR A 473 9.73 17.77 -32.28
N MET A 474 10.58 16.75 -32.36
CA MET A 474 11.97 16.83 -31.88
C MET A 474 12.87 17.57 -32.87
N VAL A 475 13.83 18.33 -32.34
CA VAL A 475 14.83 19.06 -33.13
C VAL A 475 15.93 18.10 -33.56
N LYS A 476 16.26 18.11 -34.85
CA LYS A 476 17.38 17.33 -35.40
C LYS A 476 18.72 18.02 -35.09
N GLY A 477 19.60 17.30 -34.39
CA GLY A 477 20.97 17.70 -34.09
C GLY A 477 22.02 17.00 -34.97
N ALA A 478 23.19 16.75 -34.39
CA ALA A 478 24.35 16.17 -35.08
C ALA A 478 24.14 14.71 -35.51
N ALA A 479 24.88 14.28 -36.54
CA ALA A 479 24.97 12.87 -36.93
C ALA A 479 26.16 12.18 -36.22
N ILE A 480 25.95 10.95 -35.77
CA ILE A 480 26.97 10.11 -35.10
C ILE A 480 26.82 8.67 -35.62
N GLY A 481 27.84 8.17 -36.32
CA GLY A 481 27.74 6.89 -37.03
C GLY A 481 26.57 6.90 -38.04
N PRO A 482 25.75 5.84 -38.10
CA PRO A 482 24.57 5.79 -38.98
C PRO A 482 23.32 6.50 -38.40
N TYR A 483 23.43 7.25 -37.31
CA TYR A 483 22.32 7.91 -36.61
C TYR A 483 22.37 9.43 -36.71
N ASN A 484 21.20 10.07 -36.70
CA ASN A 484 21.05 11.47 -36.31
C ASN A 484 20.59 11.49 -34.85
N ILE A 485 21.17 12.37 -34.03
CA ILE A 485 20.67 12.64 -32.68
C ILE A 485 19.55 13.67 -32.77
N TYR A 486 18.46 13.43 -32.06
CA TYR A 486 17.33 14.32 -31.89
C TYR A 486 17.20 14.70 -30.42
N SER A 487 16.75 15.93 -30.15
CA SER A 487 16.40 16.38 -28.80
C SER A 487 15.00 16.98 -28.76
N GLY A 488 14.32 16.79 -27.63
CA GLY A 488 13.03 17.40 -27.32
C GLY A 488 12.94 17.68 -25.83
N SER A 489 12.19 18.72 -25.47
CA SER A 489 11.94 19.09 -24.08
C SER A 489 10.44 19.28 -23.84
N TYR A 490 10.00 19.02 -22.61
CA TYR A 490 8.62 19.14 -22.17
C TYR A 490 8.56 19.60 -20.72
N ALA A 491 7.93 20.76 -20.48
CA ALA A 491 7.63 21.21 -19.13
C ALA A 491 6.43 20.40 -18.58
N TYR A 492 6.63 19.69 -17.47
CA TYR A 492 5.64 18.82 -16.84
C TYR A 492 5.07 19.44 -15.56
N GLY A 493 3.81 19.13 -15.24
CA GLY A 493 3.17 19.54 -13.99
C GLY A 493 3.56 18.68 -12.80
N SER A 494 3.82 17.38 -13.03
CA SER A 494 4.32 16.44 -12.02
C SER A 494 5.20 15.37 -12.66
N SER A 495 6.23 14.92 -11.95
CA SER A 495 7.04 13.76 -12.32
C SER A 495 6.39 12.42 -11.93
N SER A 496 5.40 12.43 -11.03
CA SER A 496 4.74 11.21 -10.55
C SER A 496 3.94 10.53 -11.66
N GLY A 497 4.34 9.30 -12.01
CA GLY A 497 3.74 8.54 -13.11
C GLY A 497 3.98 9.11 -14.50
N LEU A 498 4.93 10.05 -14.66
CA LEU A 498 5.27 10.67 -15.94
C LEU A 498 5.91 9.63 -16.89
N LYS A 499 5.21 9.29 -17.96
CA LYS A 499 5.70 8.36 -19.01
C LYS A 499 6.09 9.13 -20.27
N TYR A 500 7.10 8.66 -20.99
CA TYR A 500 7.53 9.28 -22.24
C TYR A 500 7.97 8.27 -23.31
N GLY A 501 8.12 8.76 -24.54
CA GLY A 501 8.55 7.95 -25.69
C GLY A 501 8.83 8.76 -26.94
N VAL A 502 9.63 8.20 -27.84
CA VAL A 502 9.96 8.82 -29.13
C VAL A 502 9.47 7.96 -30.28
N GLY A 503 8.82 8.58 -31.27
CA GLY A 503 8.25 7.91 -32.44
C GLY A 503 8.66 8.57 -33.75
N SER A 504 8.69 7.79 -34.82
CA SER A 504 8.86 8.27 -36.20
C SER A 504 8.30 7.24 -37.19
N GLY A 505 7.18 7.58 -37.84
CA GLY A 505 6.48 6.66 -38.74
C GLY A 505 6.01 5.41 -37.99
N SER A 506 6.43 4.24 -38.44
CA SER A 506 6.15 2.93 -37.80
C SER A 506 7.18 2.52 -36.75
N PHE A 507 8.22 3.33 -36.49
CA PHE A 507 9.26 3.04 -35.49
C PHE A 507 9.02 3.86 -34.23
N ALA A 508 9.08 3.22 -33.06
CA ALA A 508 8.98 3.94 -31.80
C ALA A 508 9.68 3.18 -30.66
N ASP A 509 10.17 3.93 -29.67
CA ASP A 509 10.72 3.44 -28.41
C ASP A 509 10.03 4.25 -27.29
N THR A 510 9.15 3.60 -26.52
CA THR A 510 8.05 4.26 -25.80
C THR A 510 7.74 3.67 -24.43
N PHE A 511 6.91 4.37 -23.66
CA PHE A 511 6.50 3.98 -22.31
C PHE A 511 7.68 3.83 -21.34
N LYS A 512 8.72 4.65 -21.55
CA LYS A 512 9.81 4.84 -20.59
C LYS A 512 9.25 5.58 -19.38
N ASP A 513 9.69 5.21 -18.20
CA ASP A 513 9.40 5.97 -16.99
C ASP A 513 10.36 7.14 -16.85
N ALA A 514 9.85 8.35 -16.65
CA ALA A 514 10.68 9.54 -16.49
C ALA A 514 11.38 9.56 -15.11
N THR A 515 10.83 8.90 -14.09
CA THR A 515 11.45 8.83 -12.74
C THR A 515 12.77 8.04 -12.73
N ALA A 516 13.02 7.20 -13.74
CA ALA A 516 14.30 6.52 -13.95
C ALA A 516 15.40 7.41 -14.55
N LEU A 517 15.14 8.70 -14.77
CA LEU A 517 16.11 9.66 -15.30
C LEU A 517 16.79 10.47 -14.19
N GLY A 518 18.10 10.69 -14.36
CA GLY A 518 18.87 11.58 -13.48
C GLY A 518 18.52 13.07 -13.67
N THR A 519 18.96 13.90 -12.72
CA THR A 519 18.70 15.35 -12.71
C THR A 519 19.55 16.16 -13.69
N ALA A 520 20.54 15.54 -14.33
CA ALA A 520 21.43 16.16 -15.30
C ALA A 520 21.58 15.28 -16.56
N CYS A 521 21.47 15.89 -17.74
CA CYS A 521 21.59 15.17 -19.01
C CYS A 521 23.07 14.88 -19.32
N SER A 522 23.43 13.59 -19.32
CA SER A 522 24.79 13.16 -19.65
C SER A 522 25.16 13.51 -21.11
N ALA A 523 26.43 13.82 -21.35
CA ALA A 523 26.97 13.82 -22.70
C ALA A 523 26.99 12.38 -23.27
N LEU A 524 26.99 12.26 -24.61
CA LEU A 524 27.16 10.97 -25.29
C LEU A 524 28.60 10.47 -25.09
N GLY A 525 28.77 9.55 -24.13
CA GLY A 525 30.06 9.05 -23.66
C GLY A 525 30.71 7.99 -24.58
N THR A 526 32.04 7.95 -24.56
CA THR A 526 32.88 7.04 -25.37
C THR A 526 33.01 5.62 -24.79
N ALA A 527 32.38 5.35 -23.65
CA ALA A 527 32.37 4.05 -22.99
C ALA A 527 30.95 3.47 -22.94
N VAL A 528 30.86 2.14 -22.80
CA VAL A 528 29.61 1.43 -22.50
C VAL A 528 29.05 1.98 -21.17
N PRO A 529 27.74 2.26 -21.03
CA PRO A 529 27.11 2.32 -19.72
C PRO A 529 27.09 0.90 -19.18
N THR A 530 28.14 0.52 -18.44
CA THR A 530 28.29 -0.83 -17.90
C THR A 530 27.10 -1.14 -17.00
N SER A 531 26.36 -2.23 -17.26
CA SER A 531 25.38 -2.81 -16.32
C SER A 531 26.09 -3.56 -15.18
N THR A 532 27.14 -2.94 -14.68
CA THR A 532 27.99 -3.38 -13.56
C THR A 532 28.58 -2.10 -13.02
N SER A 533 28.18 -1.74 -11.81
CA SER A 533 28.83 -0.69 -11.04
C SER A 533 30.26 -1.12 -10.73
N THR A 534 31.21 -0.78 -11.62
CA THR A 534 32.63 -0.76 -11.27
C THR A 534 32.86 0.42 -10.33
N SER A 535 32.43 0.25 -9.09
CA SER A 535 33.02 0.91 -7.95
C SER A 535 34.53 0.76 -8.05
N SER A 536 35.25 1.86 -7.83
CA SER A 536 36.67 1.77 -7.53
C SER A 536 36.85 0.88 -6.31
N SER A 537 37.87 0.02 -6.31
CA SER A 537 38.13 -0.94 -5.23
C SER A 537 38.73 -0.25 -3.99
N SER A 538 37.97 0.67 -3.39
CA SER A 538 38.01 0.99 -1.98
C SER A 538 36.96 0.13 -1.28
N ALA A 539 37.34 -0.54 -0.19
CA ALA A 539 36.37 -1.25 0.63
C ALA A 539 35.55 -0.24 1.43
N THR A 540 34.35 0.05 0.94
CA THR A 540 33.34 0.93 1.55
C THR A 540 32.02 0.16 1.53
N PRO A 541 31.23 0.14 2.63
CA PRO A 541 30.40 -1.02 2.95
C PRO A 541 29.07 -1.12 2.18
N THR A 542 28.41 -2.27 2.35
CA THR A 542 26.95 -2.43 2.23
C THR A 542 26.23 -1.21 2.83
N PRO A 543 25.16 -0.69 2.20
CA PRO A 543 24.35 0.35 2.82
C PRO A 543 23.68 -0.19 4.09
N THR A 544 24.22 0.21 5.24
CA THR A 544 23.63 0.01 6.56
C THR A 544 22.81 1.23 6.91
N LEU A 545 21.66 1.03 7.57
CA LEU A 545 20.86 2.10 8.18
C LEU A 545 21.75 3.06 8.98
N SER A 546 21.71 4.36 8.66
CA SER A 546 22.66 5.34 9.21
C SER A 546 22.15 6.78 9.21
N HIS A 547 22.63 7.57 10.18
CA HIS A 547 22.42 9.01 10.21
C HIS A 547 23.27 9.67 9.12
N LYS A 548 22.62 10.44 8.23
CA LYS A 548 23.21 10.75 6.93
C LYS A 548 24.08 12.00 6.96
N ALA A 549 25.35 11.82 7.30
CA ALA A 549 26.33 12.88 7.56
C ALA A 549 26.29 14.15 6.67
N VAL A 550 25.92 14.06 5.38
CA VAL A 550 25.71 15.20 4.48
C VAL A 550 24.51 14.94 3.54
N VAL A 551 23.62 15.92 3.40
CA VAL A 551 22.52 15.92 2.42
C VAL A 551 22.51 17.24 1.64
N GLY A 552 22.81 17.16 0.33
CA GLY A 552 22.91 18.30 -0.57
C GLY A 552 23.90 19.36 -0.07
N ALA A 553 23.38 20.48 0.42
CA ALA A 553 24.15 21.60 0.97
C ALA A 553 24.27 21.58 2.51
N TYR A 554 23.62 20.64 3.20
CA TYR A 554 23.51 20.60 4.66
C TYR A 554 24.33 19.45 5.25
N SER A 555 24.90 19.68 6.43
CA SER A 555 25.62 18.68 7.23
C SER A 555 24.77 18.24 8.41
N PHE A 556 24.85 16.97 8.80
CA PHE A 556 24.14 16.44 9.97
C PHE A 556 24.71 17.04 11.27
N LEU A 557 23.82 17.59 12.09
CA LEU A 557 24.14 18.26 13.35
C LEU A 557 23.96 17.32 14.56
N GLY A 558 23.05 16.35 14.48
CA GLY A 558 22.79 15.35 15.52
C GLY A 558 21.30 15.08 15.74
N CYS A 559 20.98 14.21 16.69
CA CYS A 559 19.61 14.05 17.18
C CYS A 559 19.29 15.14 18.21
N TYR A 560 18.27 15.95 18.00
CA TYR A 560 17.88 17.06 18.88
C TYR A 560 16.53 16.83 19.53
N THR A 561 16.39 17.16 20.82
CA THR A 561 15.09 17.17 21.49
C THR A 561 14.22 18.30 20.97
N GLU A 562 12.92 18.14 21.18
CA GLU A 562 12.03 19.29 21.20
C GLU A 562 12.42 20.37 22.25
N ALA A 563 11.97 21.61 22.02
CA ALA A 563 12.24 22.73 22.92
C ALA A 563 11.15 22.89 24.00
N THR A 564 11.46 23.62 25.08
CA THR A 564 10.62 23.65 26.29
C THR A 564 9.30 24.42 26.05
N ASN A 565 8.25 23.68 25.69
CA ASN A 565 6.91 24.16 25.29
C ASN A 565 6.82 24.87 23.91
N ILE A 566 7.81 24.71 23.03
CA ILE A 566 7.83 25.24 21.65
C ILE A 566 8.55 24.27 20.71
N ARG A 567 8.24 24.28 19.41
CA ARG A 567 8.94 23.45 18.40
C ARG A 567 10.42 23.83 18.30
N ALA A 568 11.33 22.86 18.13
CA ALA A 568 12.78 23.07 18.03
C ALA A 568 13.17 23.89 16.79
N LEU A 569 12.51 23.64 15.66
CA LEU A 569 12.48 24.51 14.49
C LEU A 569 11.03 24.91 14.23
N SER A 570 10.77 26.21 14.07
CA SER A 570 9.40 26.76 14.09
C SER A 570 9.12 27.79 12.99
N SER A 571 9.80 27.71 11.84
CA SER A 571 9.61 28.67 10.73
C SER A 571 8.76 28.10 9.59
N ALA A 572 8.88 26.81 9.30
CA ALA A 572 8.00 26.08 8.37
C ALA A 572 7.94 24.59 8.74
N SER A 573 6.95 23.87 8.20
CA SER A 573 6.82 22.42 8.36
C SER A 573 6.09 21.75 7.20
N PHE A 574 6.49 20.53 6.86
CA PHE A 574 5.96 19.71 5.77
C PHE A 574 5.77 18.26 6.21
N TYR A 575 4.88 17.49 5.57
CA TYR A 575 4.46 16.16 6.06
C TYR A 575 4.35 15.13 4.92
N ASN A 576 4.99 13.97 5.08
CA ASN A 576 4.98 12.88 4.08
C ASN A 576 5.18 11.49 4.72
N TYR A 577 4.19 11.03 5.49
CA TYR A 577 4.26 9.77 6.25
C TYR A 577 4.44 8.48 5.42
N THR A 578 4.28 8.52 4.09
CA THR A 578 4.44 7.35 3.20
C THR A 578 5.66 7.43 2.29
N GLY A 579 6.43 8.52 2.31
CA GLY A 579 7.52 8.73 1.36
C GLY A 579 8.58 9.77 1.75
N MET A 580 8.63 10.21 3.01
CA MET A 580 9.68 11.10 3.51
C MET A 580 11.08 10.48 3.38
N THR A 581 12.05 11.29 2.95
CA THR A 581 13.49 11.05 3.06
C THR A 581 14.18 12.32 3.53
N ILE A 582 15.45 12.24 3.91
CA ILE A 582 16.20 13.44 4.30
C ILE A 582 16.42 14.39 3.11
N GLU A 583 16.56 13.90 1.88
CA GLU A 583 16.55 14.73 0.67
C GLU A 583 15.21 15.44 0.47
N GLN A 584 14.08 14.76 0.72
CA GLN A 584 12.77 15.37 0.56
C GLN A 584 12.60 16.54 1.54
N CYS A 585 12.91 16.34 2.83
CA CYS A 585 12.85 17.44 3.80
C CYS A 585 13.86 18.55 3.50
N MET A 586 15.08 18.23 3.06
CA MET A 586 16.05 19.22 2.61
C MET A 586 15.54 20.07 1.43
N ASN A 587 14.83 19.46 0.47
CA ASN A 587 14.24 20.17 -0.66
C ASN A 587 13.06 21.06 -0.21
N ASP A 588 12.19 20.56 0.67
CA ASP A 588 11.04 21.31 1.17
C ASP A 588 11.46 22.49 2.05
N CYS A 589 12.50 22.31 2.88
CA CYS A 589 13.13 23.36 3.67
C CYS A 589 14.15 24.23 2.89
N SER A 590 14.19 24.17 1.55
CA SER A 590 15.21 24.88 0.76
C SER A 590 15.08 26.41 0.89
N GLY A 591 16.02 26.99 1.64
CA GLY A 591 16.08 28.43 1.93
C GLY A 591 16.32 28.76 3.40
N TYR A 592 16.08 27.82 4.32
CA TYR A 592 16.37 27.96 5.75
C TYR A 592 17.80 27.51 6.09
N THR A 593 18.39 28.06 7.18
CA THR A 593 19.72 27.60 7.63
C THR A 593 19.71 26.23 8.29
N HIS A 594 18.58 25.78 8.84
CA HIS A 594 18.41 24.45 9.43
C HIS A 594 17.14 23.75 8.92
N PHE A 595 17.21 22.42 8.90
CA PHE A 595 16.03 21.56 8.87
C PHE A 595 16.20 20.35 9.80
N GLY A 596 15.11 19.69 10.15
CA GLY A 596 15.16 18.40 10.84
C GLY A 596 13.91 17.57 10.60
N VAL A 597 14.07 16.25 10.59
CA VAL A 597 12.95 15.31 10.43
C VAL A 597 12.60 14.66 11.76
N GLU A 598 11.31 14.61 12.08
CA GLU A 598 10.73 14.01 13.28
C GLU A 598 9.72 12.91 12.89
N TYR A 599 9.52 11.94 13.79
CA TYR A 599 8.43 10.95 13.72
C TYR A 599 8.32 10.21 12.36
N GLY A 600 9.46 10.02 11.67
CA GLY A 600 9.55 9.36 10.37
C GLY A 600 9.03 10.18 9.18
N GLY A 601 8.03 11.05 9.38
CA GLY A 601 7.28 11.71 8.31
C GLY A 601 7.01 13.21 8.48
N GLU A 602 7.45 13.84 9.59
CA GLU A 602 7.33 15.28 9.83
C GLU A 602 8.65 15.99 9.51
N CYS A 603 8.61 17.02 8.68
CA CYS A 603 9.78 17.83 8.33
C CYS A 603 9.62 19.24 8.89
N TYR A 604 10.64 19.75 9.60
CA TYR A 604 10.63 21.07 10.23
C TYR A 604 11.80 21.93 9.77
N CYS A 605 11.56 23.22 9.53
CA CYS A 605 12.55 24.16 9.01
C CYS A 605 12.68 25.39 9.91
N GLY A 606 13.89 25.98 9.97
CA GLY A 606 14.08 27.28 10.60
C GLY A 606 15.49 27.84 10.50
N ASP A 607 15.62 29.14 10.75
CA ASP A 607 16.92 29.83 10.70
C ASP A 607 17.69 29.81 12.03
N VAL A 608 17.05 29.33 13.10
CA VAL A 608 17.55 29.26 14.47
C VAL A 608 16.92 28.05 15.18
N ILE A 609 17.73 27.24 15.86
CA ILE A 609 17.24 26.21 16.80
C ILE A 609 16.75 26.90 18.08
N ASN A 610 15.50 26.65 18.48
CA ASN A 610 14.85 27.34 19.59
C ASN A 610 15.44 26.99 20.96
N THR A 611 15.54 28.02 21.82
CA THR A 611 16.11 27.90 23.17
C THR A 611 15.36 26.88 24.02
N GLY A 612 16.07 25.82 24.42
CA GLY A 612 15.52 24.70 25.20
C GLY A 612 15.51 23.38 24.43
N SER A 613 15.66 23.40 23.11
CA SER A 613 16.08 22.22 22.34
C SER A 613 17.53 21.92 22.69
N VAL A 614 17.84 20.66 22.95
CA VAL A 614 19.18 20.19 23.32
C VAL A 614 19.56 18.94 22.53
N LEU A 615 20.86 18.72 22.35
CA LEU A 615 21.37 17.50 21.73
C LEU A 615 21.00 16.28 22.61
N ALA A 616 20.28 15.32 22.03
CA ALA A 616 19.89 14.06 22.64
C ALA A 616 21.00 13.00 22.46
N ALA A 617 20.76 11.77 22.94
CA ALA A 617 21.57 10.65 22.48
C ALA A 617 21.23 10.35 21.01
N LEU A 618 22.24 9.97 20.21
CA LEU A 618 22.03 9.74 18.77
C LEU A 618 21.05 8.59 18.50
N SER A 619 21.02 7.60 19.40
CA SER A 619 20.06 6.49 19.43
C SER A 619 18.61 6.90 19.72
N ASP A 620 18.34 8.16 20.09
CA ASP A 620 16.96 8.65 20.28
C ASP A 620 16.30 9.04 18.93
N CYS A 621 17.02 9.00 17.80
CA CYS A 621 16.49 9.25 16.47
C CYS A 621 16.48 7.94 15.67
N ASP A 622 15.62 7.01 16.07
CA ASP A 622 15.58 5.61 15.63
C ASP A 622 14.53 5.28 14.56
N PHE A 623 13.63 6.21 14.20
CA PHE A 623 12.61 5.96 13.17
C PHE A 623 13.27 5.93 11.79
N ILE A 624 12.95 4.90 10.99
CA ILE A 624 13.43 4.76 9.61
C ILE A 624 12.61 5.64 8.66
N CYS A 625 13.25 6.29 7.71
CA CYS A 625 12.57 7.09 6.67
C CYS A 625 11.67 6.21 5.77
N PRO A 626 10.35 6.46 5.66
CA PRO A 626 9.44 5.61 4.89
C PRO A 626 9.71 5.63 3.38
N GLY A 627 10.32 6.72 2.85
CA GLY A 627 10.81 6.78 1.48
C GLY A 627 12.21 6.19 1.26
N ASN A 628 12.96 5.86 2.33
CA ASN A 628 14.33 5.36 2.24
C ASN A 628 14.76 4.54 3.47
N ALA A 629 14.68 3.21 3.36
CA ALA A 629 14.93 2.27 4.44
C ALA A 629 16.40 2.21 4.98
N TYR A 630 17.29 3.08 4.51
CA TYR A 630 18.70 3.14 4.91
C TYR A 630 19.07 4.42 5.68
N GLU A 631 18.09 5.28 5.97
CA GLU A 631 18.26 6.57 6.65
C GLU A 631 17.30 6.70 7.83
N TYR A 632 17.74 7.41 8.89
CA TYR A 632 16.90 7.76 10.03
C TYR A 632 16.20 9.10 9.81
N CYS A 633 14.93 9.17 10.22
CA CYS A 633 14.02 10.31 10.10
C CYS A 633 13.48 10.72 11.49
N GLY A 634 14.38 10.86 12.46
CA GLY A 634 14.08 11.32 13.83
C GLY A 634 13.43 10.24 14.71
N ALA A 635 12.62 10.68 15.67
CA ALA A 635 11.66 9.87 16.43
C ALA A 635 10.61 10.80 17.07
N GLY A 636 9.78 10.33 17.99
CA GLY A 636 8.83 11.19 18.70
C GLY A 636 9.50 12.19 19.64
N ASN A 637 9.29 13.50 19.44
CA ASN A 637 9.98 14.61 20.14
C ASN A 637 11.50 14.61 19.90
N ARG A 638 11.94 14.15 18.73
CA ARG A 638 13.36 13.95 18.35
C ARG A 638 13.58 14.23 16.86
N LEU A 639 14.34 15.28 16.58
CA LEU A 639 14.64 15.73 15.23
C LEU A 639 16.02 15.23 14.80
N GLU A 640 16.08 14.48 13.69
CA GLU A 640 17.31 14.24 12.92
C GLU A 640 17.71 15.57 12.26
N MET A 641 18.61 16.33 12.89
CA MET A 641 18.85 17.75 12.63
C MET A 641 20.01 18.01 11.65
N TYR A 642 19.86 19.03 10.80
CA TYR A 642 20.79 19.41 9.73
C TYR A 642 21.02 20.92 9.66
N GLU A 643 22.27 21.35 9.42
CA GLU A 643 22.68 22.76 9.28
C GLU A 643 23.33 23.05 7.92
N LEU A 644 23.03 24.21 7.32
CA LEU A 644 23.50 24.64 6.00
C LEU A 644 25.01 24.89 5.99
N THR A 645 25.73 24.14 5.15
CA THR A 645 27.21 24.13 5.09
C THR A 645 27.72 25.32 4.28
N SER A 646 27.76 26.50 4.91
CA SER A 646 28.35 27.69 4.30
C SER A 646 29.85 27.53 4.00
N LEU A 647 30.35 28.27 3.01
CA LEU A 647 31.65 28.04 2.36
C LEU A 647 32.86 28.21 3.30
N VAL A 648 33.28 27.14 3.98
CA VAL A 648 34.48 27.08 4.84
C VAL A 648 35.80 27.10 4.06
N SER A 649 36.09 28.21 3.37
CA SER A 649 37.45 28.60 2.96
C SER A 649 37.59 30.08 2.62
N SER A 650 37.70 30.95 3.64
CA SER A 650 38.90 31.82 3.81
C SER A 650 38.80 32.78 5.00
N SER A 651 39.97 33.16 5.53
CA SER A 651 40.21 34.27 6.49
C SER A 651 40.14 33.95 7.99
N SER A 652 41.19 33.32 8.50
CA SER A 652 41.71 33.68 9.83
C SER A 652 42.19 35.14 9.83
N VAL A 653 42.03 35.89 10.93
CA VAL A 653 43.03 36.81 11.55
C VAL A 653 42.38 37.67 12.66
N VAL A 654 42.85 37.50 13.92
CA VAL A 654 43.34 38.52 14.91
C VAL A 654 42.46 39.79 15.12
N GLN A 655 42.10 40.29 16.33
CA GLN A 655 42.72 40.30 17.67
C GLN A 655 41.67 40.64 18.76
N SER A 656 41.76 40.21 20.03
CA SER A 656 42.31 41.00 21.18
C SER A 656 41.80 40.40 22.50
N THR A 657 42.46 40.41 23.68
CA THR A 657 43.84 40.78 24.05
C THR A 657 44.25 40.09 25.37
N SER A 658 45.57 39.93 25.55
CA SER A 658 46.38 39.81 26.77
C SER A 658 45.85 40.46 28.08
N SER A 659 46.25 40.08 29.32
CA SER A 659 47.04 38.93 29.85
C SER A 659 47.34 39.14 31.36
N THR A 660 47.39 38.10 32.22
CA THR A 660 48.06 38.20 33.54
C THR A 660 48.55 36.87 34.14
N THR A 661 49.88 36.78 34.28
CA THR A 661 50.69 36.10 35.33
C THR A 661 50.08 35.13 36.36
N SER A 662 50.61 33.90 36.34
CA SER A 662 51.40 33.27 37.44
C SER A 662 50.78 32.98 38.82
N SER A 663 50.84 31.70 39.20
CA SER A 663 51.21 31.23 40.55
C SER A 663 51.86 29.84 40.47
N SER A 664 52.79 29.51 41.38
CA SER A 664 53.65 28.32 41.27
C SER A 664 53.94 27.68 42.62
N SER A 665 53.86 26.34 42.69
CA SER A 665 54.44 25.43 43.72
C SER A 665 54.06 23.97 43.38
N THR A 666 54.82 22.92 43.67
CA THR A 666 56.20 22.81 44.22
C THR A 666 56.75 21.37 44.05
N VAL A 667 58.04 21.23 43.67
CA VAL A 667 58.99 20.09 43.94
C VAL A 667 58.48 18.65 43.68
N GLN A 668 58.84 17.96 42.58
CA GLN A 668 60.15 17.35 42.23
C GLN A 668 60.38 15.93 42.82
N SER A 669 60.59 14.93 41.93
CA SER A 669 61.60 13.86 42.11
C SER A 669 61.95 13.14 40.80
N THR A 670 63.27 13.16 40.52
CA THR A 670 64.15 12.29 39.73
C THR A 670 63.77 10.80 39.64
N SER A 671 64.23 9.97 38.67
CA SER A 671 65.13 10.10 37.48
C SER A 671 65.01 8.77 36.66
N THR A 672 65.62 8.48 35.49
CA THR A 672 66.78 8.95 34.69
C THR A 672 66.33 9.23 33.20
N THR A 673 67.05 9.40 32.08
CA THR A 673 68.43 9.21 31.52
C THR A 673 68.91 7.76 31.31
N LYS A 674 69.58 7.31 30.22
CA LYS A 674 70.06 7.84 28.91
C LYS A 674 70.40 6.61 28.01
N SER A 675 70.72 6.61 26.70
CA SER A 675 70.84 7.59 25.59
C SER A 675 71.00 6.84 24.23
N SER A 676 70.76 7.52 23.08
CA SER A 676 71.47 7.31 21.78
C SER A 676 71.22 6.01 20.96
N SER A 677 71.38 5.95 19.62
CA SER A 677 71.52 6.96 18.53
C SER A 677 71.52 6.33 17.11
N SER A 678 71.23 7.12 16.05
CA SER A 678 71.59 6.96 14.60
C SER A 678 71.05 5.72 13.83
N SER A 679 70.46 5.76 12.62
CA SER A 679 70.77 6.41 11.30
C SER A 679 71.99 5.78 10.57
N VAL A 680 72.09 5.63 9.22
CA VAL A 680 71.50 6.37 8.06
C VAL A 680 71.46 5.54 6.72
N VAL A 681 70.61 5.96 5.75
CA VAL A 681 70.56 5.80 4.24
C VAL A 681 71.09 4.61 3.39
N SER A 682 70.17 4.04 2.58
CA SER A 682 70.08 3.96 1.09
C SER A 682 71.06 3.23 0.11
N SER A 683 70.46 2.33 -0.71
CA SER A 683 70.63 2.08 -2.19
C SER A 683 72.00 1.67 -2.81
N SER A 684 72.10 0.62 -3.66
CA SER A 684 71.60 0.62 -5.06
C SER A 684 71.90 -0.68 -5.89
N SER A 685 71.12 -0.87 -6.97
CA SER A 685 71.33 -1.59 -8.27
C SER A 685 72.37 -2.71 -8.50
N SER A 686 71.95 -3.84 -9.10
CA SER A 686 72.29 -4.27 -10.50
C SER A 686 71.83 -5.70 -10.86
N VAL A 687 71.84 -6.06 -12.17
CA VAL A 687 71.42 -7.36 -12.75
C VAL A 687 72.40 -7.74 -13.89
N PRO A 688 72.52 -9.02 -14.31
CA PRO A 688 72.19 -9.29 -15.73
C PRO A 688 71.57 -10.68 -16.05
N GLN A 689 70.84 -10.71 -17.18
CA GLN A 689 70.58 -11.77 -18.19
C GLN A 689 70.81 -13.28 -17.86
N THR A 690 69.98 -14.23 -18.33
CA THR A 690 68.92 -14.20 -19.39
C THR A 690 67.66 -15.01 -18.96
N THR A 691 66.83 -15.78 -19.71
CA THR A 691 66.85 -16.37 -21.08
C THR A 691 65.40 -16.64 -21.58
N THR A 692 65.23 -17.21 -22.78
CA THR A 692 63.99 -17.75 -23.37
C THR A 692 63.59 -19.09 -22.70
N SER A 693 62.43 -19.74 -22.92
CA SER A 693 61.41 -19.78 -24.00
C SER A 693 60.17 -20.55 -23.49
N SER A 694 58.96 -20.62 -24.09
CA SER A 694 58.22 -19.82 -25.09
C SER A 694 56.86 -20.50 -25.40
N THR A 695 55.84 -19.75 -25.88
CA THR A 695 54.58 -20.21 -26.55
C THR A 695 53.60 -21.11 -25.74
N LYS A 696 52.28 -20.84 -25.63
CA LYS A 696 51.14 -20.66 -26.58
C LYS A 696 50.41 -21.99 -26.90
N SER A 697 49.07 -21.99 -26.76
CA SER A 697 48.11 -22.96 -27.34
C SER A 697 48.16 -24.43 -26.83
N SER A 698 47.12 -25.27 -26.96
CA SER A 698 45.66 -25.06 -27.15
C SER A 698 44.91 -26.40 -26.93
N SER A 699 43.66 -26.32 -26.45
CA SER A 699 42.53 -27.26 -26.69
C SER A 699 42.66 -28.79 -26.40
N SER A 700 41.64 -29.32 -25.69
CA SER A 700 40.91 -30.61 -25.95
C SER A 700 41.64 -31.97 -25.98
N SER A 701 41.05 -33.11 -25.56
CA SER A 701 39.85 -33.40 -24.74
C SER A 701 39.73 -34.91 -24.42
N LEU A 702 38.93 -35.25 -23.39
CA LEU A 702 38.17 -36.51 -23.19
C LEU A 702 38.85 -37.87 -22.82
N VAL A 703 38.02 -38.68 -22.14
CA VAL A 703 37.95 -40.15 -21.92
C VAL A 703 39.00 -40.96 -21.11
N THR A 704 38.69 -41.12 -19.82
CA THR A 704 38.40 -42.39 -19.10
C THR A 704 39.32 -43.63 -19.20
N SER A 705 39.94 -44.06 -18.07
CA SER A 705 39.72 -45.39 -17.41
C SER A 705 40.82 -45.83 -16.42
N SER A 706 40.40 -46.47 -15.33
CA SER A 706 41.16 -47.15 -14.25
C SER A 706 42.17 -48.22 -14.75
N SER A 707 43.15 -48.73 -13.98
CA SER A 707 43.32 -48.96 -12.52
C SER A 707 44.81 -49.16 -12.17
N THR A 708 45.32 -49.09 -10.92
CA THR A 708 45.22 -50.10 -9.83
C THR A 708 45.71 -49.54 -8.47
N THR A 709 45.52 -50.30 -7.37
CA THR A 709 45.70 -49.89 -5.96
C THR A 709 46.95 -50.46 -5.25
N LYS A 710 47.42 -49.80 -4.15
CA LYS A 710 47.65 -50.43 -2.81
C LYS A 710 48.01 -49.44 -1.66
N VAL A 711 47.19 -49.41 -0.60
CA VAL A 711 47.46 -49.25 0.88
C VAL A 711 48.68 -48.41 1.35
N SER A 712 48.62 -47.45 2.28
CA SER A 712 47.90 -47.33 3.59
C SER A 712 47.58 -45.84 3.90
N SER A 713 46.79 -45.40 4.90
CA SER A 713 46.44 -45.94 6.23
C SER A 713 45.03 -45.55 6.73
N THR A 714 44.67 -45.88 7.97
CA THR A 714 43.27 -46.11 8.40
C THR A 714 43.10 -45.92 9.93
N SER A 715 42.01 -45.40 10.52
CA SER A 715 41.09 -44.27 10.22
C SER A 715 40.03 -44.18 11.34
N THR A 716 39.57 -42.98 11.74
CA THR A 716 38.39 -42.81 12.65
C THR A 716 37.55 -41.57 12.33
N THR A 717 36.30 -41.59 12.80
CA THR A 717 35.17 -40.74 12.37
C THR A 717 34.84 -39.56 13.29
N THR A 718 34.34 -38.47 12.69
CA THR A 718 33.29 -37.62 13.28
C THR A 718 32.26 -37.29 12.19
N SER A 719 30.98 -37.16 12.56
CA SER A 719 29.88 -36.86 11.63
C SER A 719 29.69 -35.34 11.46
N SER A 720 29.30 -34.91 10.26
CA SER A 720 28.80 -33.55 9.99
C SER A 720 27.34 -33.65 9.53
N THR A 721 26.42 -33.10 10.32
CA THR A 721 24.98 -33.17 10.11
C THR A 721 24.51 -32.26 8.97
N VAL A 722 23.55 -32.75 8.18
CA VAL A 722 22.80 -31.94 7.21
C VAL A 722 21.97 -30.90 7.96
N ALA A 723 22.02 -29.64 7.54
CA ALA A 723 21.17 -28.58 8.08
C ALA A 723 19.70 -28.83 7.67
N ALA A 724 18.78 -28.74 8.63
CA ALA A 724 17.37 -29.01 8.39
C ALA A 724 16.67 -27.85 7.68
N SER A 725 15.63 -28.16 6.90
CA SER A 725 14.62 -27.18 6.49
C SER A 725 13.92 -26.66 7.74
N GLN A 726 13.90 -25.35 7.95
CA GLN A 726 13.19 -24.74 9.08
C GLN A 726 11.69 -24.67 8.78
N THR A 727 10.88 -24.82 9.84
CA THR A 727 9.42 -24.77 9.81
C THR A 727 8.95 -24.00 11.04
N LEU A 728 7.95 -23.13 10.90
CA LEU A 728 7.40 -22.33 11.99
C LEU A 728 7.06 -23.20 13.22
N GLY A 729 7.56 -22.80 14.39
CA GLY A 729 7.36 -23.55 15.63
C GLY A 729 7.86 -22.85 16.89
N ILE A 730 7.45 -23.38 18.05
CA ILE A 730 7.88 -22.89 19.37
C ILE A 730 9.38 -23.17 19.56
N LYS A 731 10.13 -22.13 19.91
CA LYS A 731 11.57 -22.20 20.10
C LYS A 731 11.94 -22.48 21.55
N ASN A 732 12.04 -23.76 21.91
CA ASN A 732 12.24 -24.21 23.30
C ASN A 732 13.38 -23.51 24.09
N THR A 733 14.41 -22.99 23.41
CA THR A 733 15.56 -22.29 24.02
C THR A 733 16.01 -21.10 23.18
N VAL A 734 16.21 -19.95 23.82
CA VAL A 734 16.64 -18.69 23.18
C VAL A 734 17.79 -18.12 24.02
N GLY A 735 19.01 -18.16 23.50
CA GLY A 735 20.21 -17.81 24.26
C GLY A 735 20.32 -18.61 25.58
N ALA A 736 20.28 -17.90 26.72
CA ALA A 736 20.27 -18.50 28.06
C ALA A 736 18.86 -18.78 28.63
N TYR A 737 17.80 -18.44 27.89
CA TYR A 737 16.41 -18.54 28.33
C TYR A 737 15.73 -19.81 27.78
N THR A 738 14.71 -20.27 28.51
CA THR A 738 13.92 -21.47 28.22
C THR A 738 12.44 -21.12 28.14
N PHE A 739 11.75 -21.63 27.12
CA PHE A 739 10.32 -21.37 26.93
C PHE A 739 9.50 -21.84 28.13
N GLN A 740 8.55 -21.03 28.58
CA GLN A 740 7.64 -21.33 29.70
C GLN A 740 6.19 -21.57 29.25
N GLY A 741 5.78 -21.05 28.09
CA GLY A 741 4.41 -21.13 27.59
C GLY A 741 3.90 -19.79 27.07
N CYS A 742 2.66 -19.79 26.58
CA CYS A 742 1.93 -18.57 26.26
C CYS A 742 1.27 -18.03 27.54
N TYR A 743 1.49 -16.76 27.90
CA TYR A 743 0.94 -16.15 29.12
C TYR A 743 0.01 -15.00 28.79
N THR A 744 -1.10 -14.88 29.52
CA THR A 744 -1.95 -13.68 29.44
C THR A 744 -1.25 -12.49 30.08
N GLU A 745 -1.73 -11.31 29.72
CA GLU A 745 -1.54 -10.12 30.54
C GLU A 745 -2.07 -10.28 31.97
N ALA A 746 -1.56 -9.46 32.90
CA ALA A 746 -2.00 -9.47 34.30
C ALA A 746 -3.20 -8.53 34.53
N THR A 747 -3.87 -8.68 35.68
CA THR A 747 -5.17 -8.04 35.91
C THR A 747 -5.04 -6.52 36.10
N ASN A 748 -5.28 -5.78 35.01
CA ASN A 748 -5.11 -4.32 34.87
C ASN A 748 -3.64 -3.82 34.89
N ILE A 749 -2.65 -4.69 34.66
CA ILE A 749 -1.21 -4.36 34.58
C ILE A 749 -0.49 -5.29 33.60
N ARG A 750 0.63 -4.84 32.97
CA ARG A 750 1.50 -5.69 32.14
C ARG A 750 2.00 -6.91 32.94
N ALA A 751 2.10 -8.09 32.32
CA ALA A 751 2.57 -9.34 32.94
C ALA A 751 4.06 -9.28 33.32
N LEU A 752 4.87 -8.62 32.49
CA LEU A 752 6.25 -8.22 32.80
C LEU A 752 6.33 -6.70 32.66
N SER A 753 6.80 -6.02 33.71
CA SER A 753 6.69 -4.55 33.84
C SER A 753 7.98 -3.89 34.34
N SER A 754 9.16 -4.44 33.99
CA SER A 754 10.45 -3.90 34.44
C SER A 754 11.23 -3.17 33.34
N ALA A 755 11.13 -3.63 32.10
CA ALA A 755 11.56 -2.91 30.90
C ALA A 755 10.71 -3.35 29.70
N SER A 756 10.72 -2.56 28.62
CA SER A 756 10.03 -2.86 27.37
C SER A 756 10.78 -2.27 26.17
N TYR A 757 10.89 -3.04 25.10
CA TYR A 757 11.58 -2.70 23.86
C TYR A 757 10.66 -3.02 22.68
N TYR A 758 10.76 -2.30 21.56
CA TYR A 758 9.76 -2.37 20.49
C TYR A 758 10.44 -2.39 19.12
N ASP A 759 10.24 -3.46 18.36
CA ASP A 759 10.68 -3.56 16.95
C ASP A 759 9.58 -4.22 16.10
N TYR A 760 8.56 -3.45 15.75
CA TYR A 760 7.47 -3.93 14.90
C TYR A 760 7.89 -4.42 13.49
N PRO A 761 8.93 -3.88 12.81
CA PRO A 761 9.38 -4.42 11.53
C PRO A 761 10.36 -5.62 11.61
N ALA A 762 11.12 -5.80 12.69
CA ALA A 762 12.24 -6.75 12.73
C ALA A 762 12.40 -7.58 14.04
N MET A 763 11.52 -7.43 15.05
CA MET A 763 11.60 -8.17 16.32
C MET A 763 11.88 -9.67 16.15
N THR A 764 12.84 -10.17 16.92
CA THR A 764 13.14 -11.60 17.06
C THR A 764 13.22 -12.05 18.52
N LEU A 765 13.11 -13.36 18.75
CA LEU A 765 13.32 -13.93 20.09
C LEU A 765 14.75 -13.70 20.58
N GLU A 766 15.78 -13.85 19.72
CA GLU A 766 17.18 -13.55 20.08
C GLU A 766 17.40 -12.12 20.54
N GLU A 767 16.75 -11.17 19.88
CA GLU A 767 16.83 -9.74 20.17
C GLU A 767 16.16 -9.39 21.50
N CYS A 768 14.92 -9.84 21.71
CA CYS A 768 14.27 -9.67 23.01
C CYS A 768 15.06 -10.35 24.15
N ALA A 769 15.70 -11.49 23.88
CA ALA A 769 16.60 -12.16 24.83
C ALA A 769 17.91 -11.40 25.08
N ALA A 770 18.36 -10.57 24.13
CA ALA A 770 19.54 -9.71 24.25
C ALA A 770 19.23 -8.41 25.01
N ASP A 771 18.10 -7.77 24.71
CA ASP A 771 17.64 -6.55 25.40
C ASP A 771 17.24 -6.83 26.85
N CYS A 772 16.61 -7.99 27.11
CA CYS A 772 16.27 -8.42 28.46
C CYS A 772 17.45 -9.03 29.26
N VAL A 773 18.70 -8.89 28.80
CA VAL A 773 19.89 -9.37 29.55
C VAL A 773 19.95 -8.74 30.94
N GLY A 774 19.85 -9.59 31.96
CA GLY A 774 19.80 -9.21 33.37
C GLY A 774 18.43 -9.37 34.03
N TYR A 775 17.37 -9.63 33.26
CA TYR A 775 16.05 -9.97 33.77
C TYR A 775 15.83 -11.49 33.83
N THR A 776 15.07 -11.94 34.82
CA THR A 776 14.76 -13.38 35.04
C THR A 776 13.83 -13.95 33.97
N TYR A 777 12.98 -13.11 33.40
CA TYR A 777 12.03 -13.43 32.34
C TYR A 777 12.09 -12.39 31.22
N PHE A 778 11.80 -12.85 30.01
CA PHE A 778 11.30 -12.01 28.93
C PHE A 778 10.03 -12.63 28.34
N GLY A 779 9.25 -11.85 27.61
CA GLY A 779 8.21 -12.39 26.74
C GLY A 779 7.88 -11.40 25.64
N VAL A 780 7.65 -11.89 24.42
CA VAL A 780 7.25 -11.06 23.28
C VAL A 780 5.73 -11.09 23.12
N GLU A 781 5.12 -9.93 22.96
CA GLU A 781 3.71 -9.69 22.70
C GLU A 781 3.51 -9.03 21.33
N TYR A 782 2.33 -9.20 20.73
CA TYR A 782 1.92 -8.49 19.49
C TYR A 782 2.92 -8.55 18.32
N GLY A 783 3.77 -9.57 18.25
CA GLY A 783 4.83 -9.71 17.24
C GLY A 783 6.06 -8.83 17.50
N GLY A 784 5.86 -7.57 17.91
CA GLY A 784 6.91 -6.54 18.02
C GLY A 784 7.18 -5.97 19.42
N GLU A 785 6.40 -6.31 20.46
CA GLU A 785 6.59 -5.78 21.83
C GLU A 785 7.40 -6.75 22.69
N CYS A 786 8.67 -6.45 22.98
CA CYS A 786 9.47 -7.21 23.93
C CYS A 786 9.29 -6.69 25.37
N TYR A 787 8.91 -7.56 26.32
CA TYR A 787 8.78 -7.21 27.73
C TYR A 787 9.74 -7.99 28.63
N CYS A 788 10.40 -7.28 29.55
CA CYS A 788 11.34 -7.87 30.51
C CYS A 788 10.84 -7.76 31.96
N GLY A 789 11.15 -8.76 32.78
CA GLY A 789 10.84 -8.69 34.21
C GLY A 789 11.54 -9.72 35.10
N ASN A 790 11.59 -9.43 36.39
CA ASN A 790 12.13 -10.36 37.40
C ASN A 790 11.05 -11.18 38.11
N VAL A 791 9.78 -10.81 37.94
CA VAL A 791 8.59 -11.50 38.47
C VAL A 791 7.49 -11.39 37.42
N ILE A 792 6.72 -12.46 37.22
CA ILE A 792 5.46 -12.41 36.44
C ILE A 792 4.37 -11.85 37.36
N ASN A 793 3.73 -10.77 36.94
CA ASN A 793 2.78 -10.02 37.76
C ASN A 793 1.49 -10.81 38.06
N ALA A 794 0.94 -10.57 39.26
CA ALA A 794 -0.21 -11.31 39.77
C ALA A 794 -1.46 -11.10 38.90
N GLY A 795 -2.05 -12.20 38.42
CA GLY A 795 -3.19 -12.20 37.50
C GLY A 795 -2.83 -12.60 36.07
N SER A 796 -1.54 -12.59 35.69
CA SER A 796 -1.07 -13.26 34.48
C SER A 796 -1.18 -14.78 34.67
N VAL A 797 -1.77 -15.48 33.71
CA VAL A 797 -1.99 -16.93 33.75
C VAL A 797 -1.54 -17.59 32.45
N LEU A 798 -1.23 -18.88 32.53
CA LEU A 798 -0.87 -19.69 31.35
C LEU A 798 -2.10 -19.86 30.45
N ALA A 799 -2.00 -19.38 29.21
CA ALA A 799 -2.99 -19.52 28.14
C ALA A 799 -2.76 -20.81 27.32
N ALA A 800 -3.64 -21.11 26.36
CA ALA A 800 -3.33 -22.16 25.38
C ALA A 800 -2.19 -21.70 24.46
N LEU A 801 -1.30 -22.61 24.07
CA LEU A 801 -0.15 -22.28 23.20
C LEU A 801 -0.58 -21.69 21.84
N SER A 802 -1.75 -22.07 21.35
CA SER A 802 -2.37 -21.52 20.14
C SER A 802 -2.84 -20.06 20.25
N GLU A 803 -2.79 -19.47 21.45
CA GLU A 803 -3.12 -18.05 21.66
C GLU A 803 -1.88 -17.14 21.49
N CYS A 804 -0.67 -17.70 21.41
CA CYS A 804 0.54 -16.97 21.00
C CYS A 804 0.85 -17.32 19.54
N SER A 805 0.04 -16.77 18.63
CA SER A 805 -0.01 -17.14 17.21
C SER A 805 0.70 -16.16 16.27
N PHE A 806 1.14 -15.00 16.74
CA PHE A 806 1.84 -14.01 15.92
C PHE A 806 3.27 -14.50 15.67
N VAL A 807 3.76 -14.26 14.46
CA VAL A 807 5.09 -14.66 14.01
C VAL A 807 6.05 -13.48 14.22
N CYS A 808 7.30 -13.76 14.60
CA CYS A 808 8.33 -12.75 14.78
C CYS A 808 8.69 -12.06 13.45
N PRO A 809 8.55 -10.72 13.32
CA PRO A 809 8.81 -9.99 12.08
C PRO A 809 10.20 -10.24 11.47
N GLY A 810 11.27 -10.26 12.29
CA GLY A 810 12.63 -10.56 11.82
C GLY A 810 12.94 -12.03 11.62
N ASN A 811 12.05 -12.95 12.03
CA ASN A 811 12.27 -14.38 11.91
C ASN A 811 10.95 -15.16 11.70
N PRO A 812 10.54 -15.40 10.43
CA PRO A 812 9.25 -15.98 10.09
C PRO A 812 9.06 -17.48 10.48
N TYR A 813 10.01 -18.05 11.23
CA TYR A 813 9.96 -19.43 11.72
C TYR A 813 9.68 -19.53 13.23
N GLU A 814 9.43 -18.41 13.91
CA GLU A 814 9.31 -18.33 15.37
C GLU A 814 8.07 -17.52 15.81
N TYR A 815 7.51 -17.84 16.97
CA TYR A 815 6.35 -17.16 17.54
C TYR A 815 6.76 -16.02 18.47
N CYS A 816 6.07 -14.89 18.38
CA CYS A 816 6.29 -13.66 19.14
C CYS A 816 4.97 -13.16 19.77
N GLY A 817 4.24 -14.07 20.44
CA GLY A 817 3.06 -13.76 21.24
C GLY A 817 1.77 -13.58 20.43
N ALA A 818 0.86 -12.75 20.91
CA ALA A 818 -0.27 -12.12 20.22
C ALA A 818 -0.80 -10.96 21.09
N GLY A 819 -1.92 -10.32 20.73
CA GLY A 819 -2.50 -9.28 21.59
C GLY A 819 -2.93 -9.78 22.97
N ASN A 820 -2.43 -9.16 24.03
CA ASN A 820 -2.58 -9.57 25.44
C ASN A 820 -2.02 -10.98 25.72
N ARG A 821 -1.02 -11.43 24.94
CA ARG A 821 -0.44 -12.79 24.99
C ARG A 821 1.07 -12.78 24.77
N LEU A 822 1.81 -13.06 25.83
CA LEU A 822 3.28 -13.09 25.82
C LEU A 822 3.79 -14.51 25.55
N GLU A 823 4.60 -14.69 24.51
CA GLU A 823 5.43 -15.89 24.31
C GLU A 823 6.54 -15.85 25.38
N MET A 824 6.35 -16.54 26.50
CA MET A 824 7.11 -16.32 27.74
C MET A 824 8.37 -17.19 27.84
N TYR A 825 9.47 -16.56 28.25
CA TYR A 825 10.79 -17.16 28.40
C TYR A 825 11.40 -16.86 29.77
N LYS A 826 12.17 -17.80 30.32
CA LYS A 826 12.81 -17.69 31.63
C LYS A 826 14.27 -18.12 31.60
N LEU A 827 15.13 -17.34 32.25
CA LEU A 827 16.56 -17.59 32.36
C LEU A 827 16.82 -18.98 32.99
N GLY A 828 17.40 -19.88 32.19
CA GLY A 828 17.73 -21.24 32.61
C GLY A 828 19.09 -21.30 33.28
N GLN A 829 19.17 -21.86 34.49
CA GLN A 829 20.46 -22.16 35.10
C GLN A 829 21.11 -23.34 34.38
N SER A 830 22.19 -23.09 33.65
CA SER A 830 23.01 -24.15 33.05
C SER A 830 23.66 -25.01 34.14
N ALA A 831 23.28 -26.28 34.19
CA ALA A 831 23.64 -27.19 35.29
C ALA A 831 25.08 -27.72 35.16
N ALA A 832 26.05 -26.95 35.64
CA ALA A 832 27.43 -27.41 35.83
C ALA A 832 27.47 -28.51 36.91
N SER A 833 27.67 -29.77 36.49
CA SER A 833 27.58 -30.93 37.37
C SER A 833 28.92 -31.29 38.03
N THR A 834 28.90 -31.48 39.35
CA THR A 834 29.84 -32.34 40.08
C THR A 834 29.15 -32.87 41.34
N SER A 835 29.34 -34.15 41.65
CA SER A 835 28.56 -34.90 42.63
C SER A 835 29.30 -35.11 43.97
N SER A 836 28.57 -35.11 45.09
CA SER A 836 28.89 -35.92 46.29
C SER A 836 27.80 -35.91 47.39
N SER A 837 27.41 -37.11 47.82
CA SER A 837 27.17 -37.52 49.22
C SER A 837 26.07 -36.90 50.11
N ALA A 838 24.99 -37.69 50.27
CA ALA A 838 24.62 -38.37 51.53
C ALA A 838 24.01 -37.63 52.76
N THR A 839 22.73 -37.96 53.03
CA THR A 839 22.25 -38.54 54.31
C THR A 839 21.88 -37.64 55.52
N SER A 840 20.57 -37.36 55.60
CA SER A 840 19.68 -37.48 56.80
C SER A 840 19.51 -36.35 57.85
N LYS A 841 18.30 -36.37 58.46
CA LYS A 841 17.86 -35.79 59.75
C LYS A 841 17.72 -34.26 59.89
N VAL A 842 16.83 -33.72 60.76
CA VAL A 842 15.49 -34.18 61.25
C VAL A 842 14.78 -33.01 61.98
N SER A 843 13.44 -32.89 61.87
CA SER A 843 12.50 -32.16 62.79
C SER A 843 12.77 -30.67 63.10
N SER A 844 11.84 -29.84 63.58
CA SER A 844 10.35 -29.73 63.58
C SER A 844 10.07 -28.24 63.93
N SER A 845 8.90 -27.60 63.95
CA SER A 845 7.47 -27.92 64.19
C SER A 845 6.74 -26.55 64.12
N GLY A 846 5.45 -26.37 63.79
CA GLY A 846 4.32 -27.24 63.39
C GLY A 846 3.32 -26.35 62.61
N SER A 847 1.99 -26.26 62.77
CA SER A 847 0.87 -27.06 63.33
C SER A 847 -0.40 -26.19 63.11
N SER A 848 -1.66 -26.62 62.93
CA SER A 848 -2.37 -27.90 62.70
C SER A 848 -3.87 -27.54 62.47
N SER A 849 -4.76 -28.31 61.82
CA SER A 849 -4.70 -29.59 61.10
C SER A 849 -6.06 -29.89 60.42
N THR A 850 -6.08 -30.76 59.40
CA THR A 850 -7.29 -31.23 58.67
C THR A 850 -8.21 -32.17 59.50
N SER A 851 -9.50 -32.26 59.18
CA SER A 851 -10.38 -33.43 59.50
C SER A 851 -11.67 -33.47 58.66
N VAL A 852 -12.36 -34.62 58.60
CA VAL A 852 -13.29 -35.00 57.52
C VAL A 852 -14.48 -35.89 58.00
N LYS A 853 -15.66 -35.73 57.37
CA LYS A 853 -16.86 -36.64 57.29
C LYS A 853 -17.87 -36.80 58.48
N ILE A 854 -19.13 -36.41 58.18
CA ILE A 854 -20.40 -37.21 58.23
C ILE A 854 -21.25 -37.38 59.53
N SER A 855 -22.57 -37.11 59.35
CA SER A 855 -23.81 -37.68 59.98
C SER A 855 -24.57 -37.05 61.18
N THR A 856 -25.90 -36.98 60.97
CA THR A 856 -27.06 -37.01 61.93
C THR A 856 -27.17 -35.95 63.05
N ALA A 857 -28.14 -35.01 63.02
CA ALA A 857 -29.57 -35.10 63.42
C ALA A 857 -29.82 -34.75 64.92
N THR A 858 -30.93 -34.16 65.40
CA THR A 858 -32.34 -34.15 64.92
C THR A 858 -33.17 -32.97 65.50
N THR A 859 -34.24 -32.51 64.80
CA THR A 859 -35.43 -31.71 65.29
C THR A 859 -35.22 -30.32 65.95
N SER A 860 -36.08 -29.30 65.81
CA SER A 860 -37.34 -29.00 65.06
C SER A 860 -37.58 -27.46 65.10
N LYS A 861 -38.56 -26.75 64.52
CA LYS A 861 -39.98 -26.96 64.07
C LYS A 861 -40.26 -26.12 62.79
N THR A 862 -41.16 -26.52 61.88
CA THR A 862 -42.59 -26.07 61.73
C THR A 862 -42.75 -24.54 61.65
N SER A 863 -43.28 -23.90 60.58
CA SER A 863 -44.32 -24.29 59.58
C SER A 863 -44.20 -23.39 58.31
N THR A 864 -44.88 -23.51 57.14
CA THR A 864 -45.58 -24.54 56.30
C THR A 864 -46.18 -23.81 55.07
N SER A 865 -46.45 -24.36 53.87
CA SER A 865 -45.93 -25.51 53.10
C SER A 865 -46.71 -25.65 51.75
N LYS A 866 -46.07 -26.21 50.69
CA LYS A 866 -46.62 -26.74 49.40
C LYS A 866 -46.90 -25.71 48.28
N SER A 867 -46.63 -25.91 46.97
CA SER A 867 -46.34 -27.08 46.07
C SER A 867 -47.59 -27.76 45.44
N VAL A 868 -47.63 -28.33 44.21
CA VAL A 868 -46.59 -28.52 43.16
C VAL A 868 -47.20 -28.90 41.76
N SER A 869 -46.46 -28.66 40.67
CA SER A 869 -46.43 -29.32 39.31
C SER A 869 -47.66 -29.52 38.39
N SER A 870 -47.32 -29.70 37.09
CA SER A 870 -48.07 -30.24 35.95
C SER A 870 -48.28 -31.79 36.02
N THR A 871 -48.91 -32.54 35.10
CA THR A 871 -49.03 -32.46 33.62
C THR A 871 -50.21 -33.32 33.08
N THR A 872 -50.52 -33.21 31.76
CA THR A 872 -50.94 -34.28 30.80
C THR A 872 -52.38 -34.29 30.20
N SER A 873 -52.46 -33.86 28.92
CA SER A 873 -53.32 -34.33 27.80
C SER A 873 -54.86 -34.50 27.88
N LYS A 874 -55.59 -33.82 26.96
CA LYS A 874 -56.52 -34.37 25.91
C LYS A 874 -57.37 -33.21 25.30
N THR A 875 -57.33 -32.93 23.99
CA THR A 875 -58.06 -33.55 22.85
C THR A 875 -59.39 -32.84 22.49
N SER A 876 -59.28 -31.95 21.48
CA SER A 876 -60.27 -31.54 20.44
C SER A 876 -61.75 -31.13 20.74
N SER A 877 -62.11 -29.99 20.13
CA SER A 877 -63.35 -29.71 19.34
C SER A 877 -64.73 -29.44 20.00
N SER A 878 -65.19 -28.17 19.89
CA SER A 878 -66.33 -27.70 19.06
C SER A 878 -67.58 -26.99 19.68
N THR A 879 -67.94 -25.87 19.03
CA THR A 879 -69.28 -25.27 18.74
C THR A 879 -70.19 -24.59 19.80
N SER A 880 -70.29 -23.25 19.65
CA SER A 880 -71.53 -22.42 19.64
C SER A 880 -71.22 -21.10 18.88
N LYS A 881 -71.82 -20.78 17.72
CA LYS A 881 -73.15 -20.16 17.42
C LYS A 881 -73.43 -18.83 18.15
N SER A 882 -73.90 -17.71 17.54
CA SER A 882 -74.12 -17.28 16.13
C SER A 882 -74.50 -15.76 16.07
N SER A 883 -74.28 -15.06 14.93
CA SER A 883 -75.05 -13.89 14.37
C SER A 883 -75.24 -12.57 15.19
N SER A 884 -75.60 -11.38 14.64
CA SER A 884 -75.27 -10.67 13.37
C SER A 884 -75.84 -9.20 13.34
N THR A 885 -75.22 -8.30 12.56
CA THR A 885 -75.80 -7.09 11.85
C THR A 885 -76.43 -5.86 12.57
N SER A 886 -75.64 -4.76 12.64
CA SER A 886 -75.80 -3.46 11.90
C SER A 886 -76.66 -2.24 12.36
N LYS A 887 -76.07 -1.02 12.18
CA LYS A 887 -76.65 0.37 12.03
C LYS A 887 -77.21 1.07 13.31
N THR A 888 -77.33 2.41 13.46
CA THR A 888 -77.24 3.58 12.53
C THR A 888 -76.88 4.93 13.23
N SER A 889 -76.16 5.86 12.54
CA SER A 889 -76.27 7.36 12.51
C SER A 889 -76.26 8.24 13.82
N SER A 890 -76.04 9.58 13.85
CA SER A 890 -75.97 10.64 12.82
C SER A 890 -75.34 11.98 13.30
N SER A 891 -74.82 12.80 12.35
CA SER A 891 -74.77 14.31 12.33
C SER A 891 -73.96 15.08 13.41
N SER A 892 -73.38 16.28 13.18
CA SER A 892 -73.06 17.14 12.01
C SER A 892 -72.24 18.36 12.55
N THR A 893 -71.63 19.33 11.85
CA THR A 893 -71.48 19.80 10.43
C THR A 893 -70.13 20.58 10.38
N SER A 894 -69.50 21.14 9.32
CA SER A 894 -69.79 21.48 7.91
C SER A 894 -68.42 21.53 7.14
N LYS A 895 -68.16 22.07 5.92
CA LYS A 895 -68.93 22.99 5.05
C LYS A 895 -68.82 22.70 3.54
N ALA A 896 -67.99 23.42 2.76
CA ALA A 896 -68.17 23.62 1.31
C ALA A 896 -66.91 24.23 0.63
N SER A 897 -66.67 24.16 -0.69
CA SER A 897 -67.21 23.29 -1.78
C SER A 897 -66.48 23.52 -3.12
N SER A 898 -66.68 22.58 -4.07
CA SER A 898 -66.85 22.75 -5.54
C SER A 898 -65.68 23.19 -6.47
N SER A 899 -65.53 22.67 -7.71
CA SER A 899 -66.11 21.47 -8.38
C SER A 899 -65.59 21.24 -9.83
N SER A 900 -65.65 19.98 -10.32
CA SER A 900 -65.73 19.55 -11.76
C SER A 900 -64.51 19.79 -12.68
N SER A 901 -64.22 19.06 -13.78
CA SER A 901 -64.54 17.70 -14.32
C SER A 901 -63.57 17.43 -15.53
N ARG A 902 -63.58 16.40 -16.41
CA ARG A 902 -64.45 15.24 -16.76
C ARG A 902 -63.62 14.19 -17.56
N SER A 903 -64.11 12.95 -17.77
CA SER A 903 -63.44 11.87 -18.55
C SER A 903 -64.03 11.63 -19.96
N SER A 904 -63.21 11.12 -20.90
CA SER A 904 -63.60 10.10 -21.91
C SER A 904 -62.42 9.61 -22.78
N THR A 905 -62.54 8.41 -23.38
CA THR A 905 -61.56 7.72 -24.24
C THR A 905 -61.84 7.83 -25.73
N THR A 906 -60.84 7.60 -26.62
CA THR A 906 -60.81 6.52 -27.65
C THR A 906 -59.50 6.60 -28.48
N SER A 907 -59.05 5.49 -29.05
CA SER A 907 -57.75 5.28 -29.71
C SER A 907 -57.79 5.35 -31.24
N THR A 908 -56.66 5.66 -31.89
CA THR A 908 -56.12 4.97 -33.09
C THR A 908 -54.71 5.46 -33.47
N SER A 909 -53.89 4.55 -34.04
CA SER A 909 -52.98 4.68 -35.21
C SER A 909 -52.03 5.89 -35.38
N SER A 910 -50.81 5.78 -35.95
CA SER A 910 -50.02 4.60 -36.40
C SER A 910 -48.65 5.00 -36.98
N ARG A 911 -47.69 4.04 -36.95
CA ARG A 911 -46.54 3.85 -37.88
C ARG A 911 -45.35 4.81 -37.86
N SER A 912 -44.19 4.19 -38.10
CA SER A 912 -42.83 4.75 -38.28
C SER A 912 -42.52 5.09 -39.76
N LEU A 913 -41.23 5.38 -40.03
CA LEU A 913 -40.58 5.61 -41.34
C LEU A 913 -40.74 7.06 -41.86
N THR A 914 -39.72 7.73 -42.44
CA THR A 914 -38.33 7.33 -42.78
C THR A 914 -37.39 8.55 -42.83
N SER A 915 -36.07 8.30 -42.85
CA SER A 915 -34.94 9.02 -43.51
C SER A 915 -35.11 10.49 -44.00
N THR A 916 -34.05 11.32 -44.07
CA THR A 916 -32.76 11.04 -44.75
C THR A 916 -31.68 12.10 -44.44
N SER A 917 -30.45 11.80 -44.84
CA SER A 917 -29.23 12.62 -45.06
C SER A 917 -29.45 14.08 -45.56
N SER A 918 -28.46 15.00 -45.62
CA SER A 918 -27.01 14.80 -45.86
C SER A 918 -26.13 16.05 -45.61
N THR A 919 -24.83 15.83 -45.35
CA THR A 919 -23.63 16.61 -45.81
C THR A 919 -23.41 18.10 -45.50
N LEU A 920 -22.12 18.44 -45.33
CA LEU A 920 -21.52 19.78 -45.32
C LEU A 920 -21.82 20.61 -46.59
N SER A 921 -21.79 21.94 -46.46
CA SER A 921 -21.12 22.83 -47.42
C SER A 921 -20.74 24.18 -46.79
N THR A 922 -19.67 24.80 -47.30
CA THR A 922 -19.09 26.08 -46.84
C THR A 922 -19.73 27.30 -47.52
N VAL A 923 -19.69 28.50 -46.90
CA VAL A 923 -18.95 29.69 -47.42
C VAL A 923 -19.06 30.98 -46.55
N LYS A 924 -17.89 31.65 -46.39
CA LYS A 924 -17.57 33.10 -46.41
C LYS A 924 -18.40 34.22 -45.69
N SER A 925 -17.64 34.94 -44.84
CA SER A 925 -17.29 36.39 -44.95
C SER A 925 -18.15 37.54 -44.36
N SER A 926 -17.57 38.20 -43.33
CA SER A 926 -17.46 39.67 -43.16
C SER A 926 -18.74 40.46 -42.75
N SER A 927 -18.70 41.70 -42.22
CA SER A 927 -17.58 42.67 -42.10
C SER A 927 -17.77 43.71 -40.96
N THR A 928 -16.67 44.36 -40.57
CA THR A 928 -16.52 45.78 -40.13
C THR A 928 -17.31 46.36 -38.94
N SER A 929 -16.59 46.99 -38.01
CA SER A 929 -17.03 48.20 -37.29
C SER A 929 -15.84 49.16 -37.06
N THR A 930 -16.10 50.47 -36.88
CA THR A 930 -15.08 51.54 -36.95
C THR A 930 -15.03 52.38 -35.65
N SER A 931 -14.07 53.32 -35.55
CA SER A 931 -13.42 53.73 -34.29
C SER A 931 -13.68 55.16 -33.78
N LYS A 932 -13.21 55.41 -32.53
CA LYS A 932 -13.03 56.70 -31.79
C LYS A 932 -14.28 57.19 -31.01
N SER A 933 -14.23 57.97 -29.93
CA SER A 933 -13.26 58.46 -28.90
C SER A 933 -14.00 59.66 -28.21
N SER A 934 -13.82 60.16 -26.98
CA SER A 934 -12.74 60.10 -25.97
C SER A 934 -13.24 60.56 -24.58
N THR A 935 -12.67 60.01 -23.47
CA THR A 935 -12.60 60.60 -22.09
C THR A 935 -13.93 60.90 -21.35
N ILE A 936 -14.06 60.86 -20.01
CA ILE A 936 -13.15 61.28 -18.91
C ILE A 936 -13.07 60.24 -17.77
N SER A 937 -11.97 60.32 -17.02
CA SER A 937 -11.53 59.61 -15.80
C SER A 937 -12.56 59.05 -14.81
N SER A 938 -12.22 57.88 -14.27
CA SER A 938 -12.47 57.49 -12.86
C SER A 938 -11.20 56.86 -12.26
N SER A 939 -11.03 56.94 -10.95
CA SER A 939 -9.74 56.67 -10.28
C SER A 939 -9.57 55.22 -9.83
N SER A 940 -8.46 54.59 -10.22
CA SER A 940 -8.00 53.31 -9.66
C SER A 940 -7.51 53.47 -8.22
N SER A 941 -8.16 52.82 -7.27
CA SER A 941 -7.58 52.52 -5.96
C SER A 941 -7.03 51.09 -5.99
N ALA A 942 -5.76 50.91 -5.67
CA ALA A 942 -5.15 49.59 -5.65
C ALA A 942 -5.37 48.92 -4.28
N THR A 943 -6.10 47.80 -4.27
CA THR A 943 -6.16 46.91 -3.10
C THR A 943 -4.78 46.24 -2.95
N PRO A 944 -4.18 46.21 -1.75
CA PRO A 944 -2.81 45.73 -1.58
C PRO A 944 -2.67 44.23 -1.81
N THR A 945 -1.56 43.83 -2.43
CA THR A 945 -1.10 42.43 -2.42
C THR A 945 -0.84 42.01 -0.96
N GLN A 946 -1.54 40.98 -0.50
CA GLN A 946 -1.43 40.47 0.86
C GLN A 946 -0.28 39.46 0.95
N THR A 947 0.85 39.89 1.53
CA THR A 947 2.09 39.09 1.61
C THR A 947 2.24 38.30 2.92
N ALA A 948 1.21 38.24 3.75
CA ALA A 948 1.21 37.53 5.03
C ALA A 948 -0.22 37.07 5.40
N PRO A 949 -0.38 35.97 6.16
CA PRO A 949 -1.70 35.44 6.49
C PRO A 949 -2.50 36.38 7.40
N ALA A 950 -3.82 36.44 7.19
CA ALA A 950 -4.70 37.37 7.86
C ALA A 950 -6.04 36.73 8.30
N ILE A 951 -6.64 37.29 9.35
CA ILE A 951 -8.01 36.95 9.74
C ILE A 951 -8.96 37.53 8.69
N LYS A 952 -9.70 36.66 7.99
CA LYS A 952 -10.81 37.04 7.10
C LYS A 952 -11.96 37.63 7.94
N PRO A 953 -12.39 38.89 7.73
CA PRO A 953 -13.47 39.47 8.54
C PRO A 953 -14.84 38.82 8.26
N THR A 954 -15.06 38.36 7.02
CA THR A 954 -16.30 37.71 6.56
C THR A 954 -16.01 36.61 5.54
N ILE A 955 -16.89 35.60 5.52
CA ILE A 955 -16.91 34.48 4.58
C ILE A 955 -18.38 34.21 4.22
N GLY A 956 -18.80 34.57 3.00
CA GLY A 956 -20.21 34.46 2.60
C GLY A 956 -21.14 35.28 3.50
N THR A 957 -22.13 34.61 4.11
CA THR A 957 -23.07 35.20 5.09
C THR A 957 -22.57 35.13 6.53
N TYR A 958 -21.31 34.75 6.77
CA TYR A 958 -20.72 34.61 8.10
C TYR A 958 -19.67 35.70 8.37
N ALA A 959 -19.62 36.20 9.59
CA ALA A 959 -18.57 37.10 10.08
C ALA A 959 -17.67 36.39 11.10
N TYR A 960 -16.41 36.83 11.23
CA TYR A 960 -15.49 36.28 12.22
C TYR A 960 -16.00 36.55 13.64
N TYR A 961 -16.09 35.49 14.45
CA TYR A 961 -16.53 35.51 15.83
C TYR A 961 -15.35 35.77 16.78
N GLY A 962 -14.24 35.05 16.55
CA GLY A 962 -13.06 35.09 17.41
C GLY A 962 -12.23 33.80 17.30
N CYS A 963 -11.12 33.74 18.05
CA CYS A 963 -10.45 32.49 18.32
C CYS A 963 -11.10 31.88 19.57
N GLN A 964 -11.65 30.68 19.47
CA GLN A 964 -12.49 30.09 20.51
C GLN A 964 -11.86 28.79 21.03
N THR A 965 -11.81 28.57 22.34
CA THR A 965 -11.29 27.33 22.90
C THR A 965 -12.24 26.16 22.68
N GLU A 966 -11.65 24.97 22.67
CA GLU A 966 -12.41 23.77 22.98
C GLU A 966 -13.05 23.80 24.39
N GLY A 967 -14.07 22.97 24.61
CA GLY A 967 -14.72 22.82 25.91
C GLY A 967 -13.97 21.85 26.84
N THR A 968 -14.18 21.95 28.15
CA THR A 968 -13.48 21.09 29.12
C THR A 968 -13.92 19.63 28.97
N ASN A 969 -13.11 18.83 28.27
CA ASN A 969 -13.37 17.45 27.86
C ASN A 969 -14.61 17.27 26.93
N ILE A 970 -15.06 18.33 26.25
CA ILE A 970 -16.20 18.27 25.30
C ILE A 970 -15.98 19.20 24.10
N ARG A 971 -16.45 18.79 22.91
CA ARG A 971 -16.35 19.61 21.68
C ARG A 971 -17.13 20.94 21.80
N ALA A 972 -16.56 22.04 21.35
CA ALA A 972 -17.09 23.40 21.45
C ALA A 972 -18.38 23.59 20.63
N LEU A 973 -18.43 22.96 19.46
CA LEU A 973 -19.59 22.83 18.59
C LEU A 973 -19.84 21.34 18.32
N THR A 974 -21.10 20.91 18.42
CA THR A 974 -21.52 19.50 18.27
C THR A 974 -22.67 19.34 17.27
N GLY A 975 -22.61 20.10 16.17
CA GLY A 975 -23.46 19.92 14.99
C GLY A 975 -22.78 19.01 13.96
N ALA A 976 -22.82 19.40 12.69
CA ALA A 976 -22.05 18.71 11.65
C ALA A 976 -20.53 18.93 11.84
N VAL A 977 -19.73 18.01 11.30
CA VAL A 977 -18.28 18.05 11.29
C VAL A 977 -17.77 17.59 9.93
N TYR A 978 -16.72 18.23 9.41
CA TYR A 978 -16.11 17.93 8.12
C TYR A 978 -14.58 18.01 8.21
N TYR A 979 -13.87 16.99 7.72
CA TYR A 979 -12.42 16.87 7.85
C TYR A 979 -11.74 16.94 6.48
N ASN A 980 -10.76 17.83 6.32
CA ASN A 980 -9.95 17.95 5.10
C ASN A 980 -8.56 18.54 5.36
N TYR A 981 -7.68 17.75 6.00
CA TYR A 981 -6.30 18.15 6.30
C TYR A 981 -5.42 18.48 5.09
N ALA A 982 -5.83 18.11 3.87
CA ALA A 982 -5.07 18.40 2.64
C ALA A 982 -5.48 19.71 1.94
N ALA A 983 -6.73 20.15 2.07
CA ALA A 983 -7.28 21.24 1.25
C ALA A 983 -8.35 22.13 1.92
N MET A 984 -8.55 22.05 3.25
CA MET A 984 -9.46 22.94 3.98
C MET A 984 -9.18 24.43 3.71
N THR A 985 -10.24 25.20 3.49
CA THR A 985 -10.25 26.67 3.52
C THR A 985 -11.42 27.17 4.37
N LEU A 986 -11.44 28.46 4.71
CA LEU A 986 -12.56 29.05 5.42
C LEU A 986 -13.86 29.01 4.60
N GLU A 987 -13.80 29.23 3.28
CA GLU A 987 -14.96 29.04 2.38
C GLU A 987 -15.44 27.59 2.37
N MET A 988 -14.51 26.62 2.37
CA MET A 988 -14.85 25.20 2.39
C MET A 988 -15.57 24.83 3.69
N CYS A 989 -15.12 25.33 4.84
CA CYS A 989 -15.81 25.11 6.10
C CYS A 989 -17.18 25.81 6.15
N ALA A 990 -17.26 27.08 5.72
CA ALA A 990 -18.52 27.81 5.63
C ALA A 990 -19.57 27.13 4.75
N ALA A 991 -19.14 26.50 3.65
CA ALA A 991 -20.01 25.76 2.75
C ALA A 991 -20.53 24.45 3.40
N ASN A 992 -19.67 23.69 4.07
CA ASN A 992 -20.07 22.47 4.78
C ASN A 992 -20.94 22.75 6.03
N CYS A 993 -20.76 23.91 6.66
CA CYS A 993 -21.58 24.38 7.78
C CYS A 993 -22.78 25.25 7.37
N ALA A 994 -23.15 25.30 6.09
CA ALA A 994 -24.26 26.11 5.61
C ALA A 994 -25.58 25.72 6.30
N GLY A 995 -26.17 26.68 7.03
CA GLY A 995 -27.40 26.46 7.82
C GLY A 995 -27.18 26.29 9.33
N PHE A 996 -25.94 26.22 9.79
CA PHE A 996 -25.60 26.36 11.22
C PHE A 996 -25.37 27.83 11.58
N THR A 997 -25.64 28.19 12.85
CA THR A 997 -25.47 29.56 13.37
C THR A 997 -23.99 29.92 13.58
N TYR A 998 -23.17 28.93 13.94
CA TYR A 998 -21.74 29.04 14.16
C TYR A 998 -21.00 27.95 13.40
N TRP A 999 -19.76 28.24 13.03
CA TRP A 999 -18.76 27.24 12.68
C TRP A 999 -17.37 27.70 13.08
N GLY A 1000 -16.39 26.80 13.02
CA GLY A 1000 -14.99 27.17 13.13
C GLY A 1000 -14.09 26.04 12.63
N VAL A 1001 -12.91 26.41 12.15
CA VAL A 1001 -11.88 25.43 11.79
C VAL A 1001 -10.88 25.30 12.93
N GLU A 1002 -10.59 24.07 13.35
CA GLU A 1002 -9.51 23.68 14.25
C GLU A 1002 -8.41 22.94 13.49
N TYR A 1003 -7.20 22.90 14.06
CA TYR A 1003 -6.10 22.02 13.62
C TYR A 1003 -5.74 22.15 12.12
N GLY A 1004 -6.03 23.29 11.49
CA GLY A 1004 -5.88 23.50 10.04
C GLY A 1004 -6.96 22.80 9.20
N GLY A 1005 -7.33 21.56 9.55
CA GLY A 1005 -8.13 20.66 8.73
C GLY A 1005 -9.48 20.18 9.31
N GLU A 1006 -9.85 20.54 10.54
CA GLU A 1006 -11.10 20.09 11.18
C GLU A 1006 -12.16 21.20 11.18
N CYS A 1007 -13.22 21.07 10.38
CA CYS A 1007 -14.32 22.03 10.36
C CYS A 1007 -15.47 21.57 11.27
N TYR A 1008 -15.80 22.37 12.28
CA TYR A 1008 -16.88 22.12 13.24
C TYR A 1008 -18.04 23.10 13.06
N CYS A 1009 -19.27 22.59 13.00
CA CYS A 1009 -20.50 23.38 12.86
C CYS A 1009 -21.38 23.28 14.11
N GLY A 1010 -22.17 24.31 14.44
CA GLY A 1010 -23.13 24.22 15.55
C GLY A 1010 -24.09 25.41 15.67
N ASN A 1011 -25.15 25.27 16.46
CA ASN A 1011 -26.13 26.34 16.70
C ASN A 1011 -25.95 27.03 18.08
N SER A 1012 -25.03 26.54 18.90
CA SER A 1012 -24.70 27.06 20.22
C SER A 1012 -23.34 26.55 20.67
N TRP A 1013 -22.59 27.35 21.42
CA TRP A 1013 -21.35 26.94 22.08
C TRP A 1013 -21.62 26.06 23.30
N ASN A 1014 -20.83 25.00 23.47
CA ASN A 1014 -20.91 24.12 24.64
C ASN A 1014 -20.24 24.72 25.90
N THR A 1015 -20.68 24.25 27.07
CA THR A 1015 -20.24 24.80 28.37
C THR A 1015 -18.74 24.59 28.61
N GLY A 1016 -18.01 25.68 28.80
CA GLY A 1016 -16.55 25.68 29.01
C GLY A 1016 -15.75 26.13 27.78
N SER A 1017 -16.36 26.20 26.59
CA SER A 1017 -15.76 26.88 25.44
C SER A 1017 -15.77 28.40 25.68
N VAL A 1018 -14.62 29.06 25.57
CA VAL A 1018 -14.42 30.50 25.85
C VAL A 1018 -13.57 31.19 24.77
N ASN A 1019 -13.65 32.50 24.67
CA ASN A 1019 -12.79 33.26 23.76
C ASN A 1019 -11.32 33.19 24.22
N ALA A 1020 -10.43 32.82 23.30
CA ALA A 1020 -8.98 32.83 23.44
C ALA A 1020 -8.37 34.10 22.83
N PRO A 1021 -7.09 34.42 23.11
CA PRO A 1021 -6.35 35.42 22.34
C PRO A 1021 -6.36 35.07 20.85
N GLY A 1022 -6.53 36.05 19.98
CA GLY A 1022 -6.57 35.82 18.52
C GLY A 1022 -5.29 35.22 17.94
N THR A 1023 -4.17 35.33 18.65
CA THR A 1023 -2.87 34.72 18.33
C THR A 1023 -2.82 33.21 18.55
N ASP A 1024 -3.75 32.65 19.32
CA ASP A 1024 -3.79 31.20 19.60
C ASP A 1024 -4.29 30.40 18.38
N CYS A 1025 -5.04 31.02 17.47
CA CYS A 1025 -5.50 30.41 16.22
C CYS A 1025 -4.48 30.66 15.11
N SER A 1026 -3.30 30.03 15.24
CA SER A 1026 -2.11 30.30 14.43
C SER A 1026 -1.90 29.36 13.24
N PHE A 1027 -2.63 28.26 13.14
CA PHE A 1027 -2.49 27.29 12.03
C PHE A 1027 -3.06 27.90 10.75
N LEU A 1028 -2.40 27.62 9.62
CA LEU A 1028 -2.85 28.09 8.32
C LEU A 1028 -3.78 27.07 7.67
N CYS A 1029 -4.73 27.55 6.87
CA CYS A 1029 -5.62 26.67 6.10
C CYS A 1029 -4.83 25.96 4.99
N PRO A 1030 -4.79 24.62 4.92
CA PRO A 1030 -3.94 23.89 3.96
C PRO A 1030 -4.35 24.12 2.49
N GLY A 1031 -5.63 24.41 2.22
CA GLY A 1031 -6.09 24.83 0.90
C GLY A 1031 -5.91 26.34 0.60
N ASN A 1032 -5.54 27.15 1.58
CA ASN A 1032 -5.32 28.60 1.43
C ASN A 1032 -4.42 29.17 2.54
N SER A 1033 -3.11 29.17 2.30
CA SER A 1033 -2.10 29.57 3.30
C SER A 1033 -2.10 31.06 3.67
N LEU A 1034 -3.00 31.88 3.13
CA LEU A 1034 -3.20 33.28 3.55
C LEU A 1034 -4.24 33.42 4.68
N GLU A 1035 -4.81 32.32 5.19
CA GLU A 1035 -5.90 32.31 6.16
C GLU A 1035 -5.62 31.43 7.37
N TYR A 1036 -6.17 31.81 8.53
CA TYR A 1036 -6.02 31.08 9.79
C TYR A 1036 -7.17 30.09 10.03
N CYS A 1037 -6.82 28.82 10.18
CA CYS A 1037 -7.72 27.69 10.43
C CYS A 1037 -7.49 27.06 11.82
N GLY A 1038 -7.56 27.88 12.87
CA GLY A 1038 -7.50 27.44 14.26
C GLY A 1038 -6.10 27.09 14.76
N ALA A 1039 -6.02 26.18 15.73
CA ALA A 1039 -4.85 25.44 16.22
C ALA A 1039 -5.34 24.31 17.14
N GLY A 1040 -4.46 23.55 17.79
CA GLY A 1040 -4.88 22.55 18.78
C GLY A 1040 -5.66 23.14 19.96
N ASN A 1041 -6.88 22.64 20.20
CA ASN A 1041 -7.88 23.15 21.14
C ASN A 1041 -8.33 24.60 20.86
N ARG A 1042 -8.31 25.03 19.59
CA ARG A 1042 -8.58 26.41 19.15
C ARG A 1042 -9.27 26.48 17.79
N LEU A 1043 -10.52 26.97 17.77
CA LEU A 1043 -11.30 27.15 16.56
C LEU A 1043 -11.18 28.60 16.04
N SER A 1044 -10.77 28.78 14.79
CA SER A 1044 -11.02 30.02 14.03
C SER A 1044 -12.53 30.13 13.77
N ALA A 1045 -13.26 30.77 14.68
CA ALA A 1045 -14.71 30.73 14.73
C ALA A 1045 -15.38 31.86 13.94
N TYR A 1046 -16.54 31.56 13.36
CA TYR A 1046 -17.39 32.43 12.56
C TYR A 1046 -18.86 32.24 12.95
N TYR A 1047 -19.68 33.27 12.75
CA TYR A 1047 -21.11 33.27 13.07
C TYR A 1047 -21.96 33.87 11.95
N LEU A 1048 -23.19 33.38 11.80
CA LEU A 1048 -24.14 33.80 10.77
C LEU A 1048 -24.69 35.21 11.08
N VAL A 1049 -24.78 36.07 10.06
CA VAL A 1049 -25.14 37.51 10.18
C VAL A 1049 -26.47 37.84 9.52
#